data_AF-A0A6A5EDR6-F1
#
_entry.id   AF-A0A6A5EDR6-F1
#
_cell.length_a   1.000
_cell.length_b   1.000
_cell.length_c   1.000
_cell.angle_alpha   90.00
_cell.angle_beta   90.00
_cell.angle_gamma   90.00
#
_symmetry.space_group_name_H-M   'P 1'
#
loop_
_entity.id
_entity.type
_entity.pdbx_description
1 polymer ?
#
loop_
_entity_poly.entity_id
_entity_poly.type
_entity_poly.pdbx_seq_one_letter_code
_entity_poly.pdbx_strand_id
1 'polypeptide(L)'
;MAKILLENYCFPENLVGMEEAIQQAINSGEILQISDRKTLASVLTNGVQGALNDPRLTVSYEPNFVPVMPQMLPSLPTEQLIWLVRNSVKLDILDNNVGYLRMDRIIGEETATKLGSLLRDNIWDKVARTSSLILDLRYSTAGELSGVPFMISYFSDPEPLIHIDAVYDRPSNTTKELWTMPSIMGERYGKKKDLIILTSKRTMGAAEAVAYTLKNLKRAITVGERSAGGSVKVQKIRIPQSEFYITVPVARSVSPITGHSWEVSGVSPTVNVLAKEAVAKAKSLLAVRSAIPKVVQIIADVISRFYVFTDRVPALLQYLQSTDFFSVISEEDLAVRLNQDLQTVSEDPRLIIKYMQDNAAILEEDPELYNIPDDLESLKKLVDTTIKVEILLNNTGYLRIDKFVKSYAGTKLEELMSKKVWEPLKDTNNLIIDLRYNTGGSSTSLALILSYLHDTSLKRNFFTIYDQIQNTTTEYDSLPHIAGPTYGSKRGVYVLTSYDTASTGEEFAYLIQSLHRGTVIGEITSGNLMHAKSFQIEGMAIAITVPFINFVDNNGECWLGGGVVPDAIGLAEEAVEHVYEIADFHEGLKFLIEETGELLEKHYTSHDVALMASKVLLSKWAEGLYRSVVDFESLASQLTADLQETSGDHRLHVFHCDVEPESLHDVPKIPTAEEVGHIIDALFKIELLPGNVGYVRFNMMADVEVVKAIGPQLIKLVWSKIVNTDALIIDMRYNTGGYSTAIPLLCTYFFDAQPLRHLYTVFDRTTTTTTEVMTLPQVRGPRYGSSKDVFILTSQMTGSAAEVFTRSMKDLNRATIIGEPTMGGSLSSGNYQIGDSVLYASIPNQVVLSAITGKEWSILGVEPHVIAQANDALTVAQRLIAARHLKRAQGK
;
A
#
# COMPACT_ATOMS: atom_id res chain seq x y z
N MET A 1 -45.58 -19.72 -26.66
CA MET A 1 -44.71 -18.70 -26.03
C MET A 1 -43.28 -19.21 -25.89
N ALA A 2 -43.05 -20.23 -25.06
CA ALA A 2 -41.76 -20.88 -24.80
C ALA A 2 -40.87 -21.06 -26.05
N LYS A 3 -41.39 -21.74 -27.07
CA LYS A 3 -40.69 -21.98 -28.34
C LYS A 3 -40.22 -20.68 -29.02
N ILE A 4 -41.06 -19.64 -29.03
CA ILE A 4 -40.70 -18.34 -29.61
C ILE A 4 -39.55 -17.70 -28.82
N LEU A 5 -39.57 -17.79 -27.49
CA LEU A 5 -38.49 -17.29 -26.64
C LEU A 5 -37.18 -18.04 -26.92
N LEU A 6 -37.20 -19.37 -26.96
CA LEU A 6 -36.02 -20.21 -27.19
C LEU A 6 -35.37 -20.00 -28.58
N GLU A 7 -36.21 -19.78 -29.59
CA GLU A 7 -35.76 -19.59 -30.97
C GLU A 7 -35.27 -18.18 -31.27
N ASN A 8 -35.72 -17.16 -30.53
CA ASN A 8 -35.53 -15.76 -30.91
C ASN A 8 -34.80 -14.90 -29.86
N TYR A 9 -34.63 -15.34 -28.62
CA TYR A 9 -33.96 -14.54 -27.59
C TYR A 9 -32.45 -14.41 -27.84
N CYS A 10 -31.92 -13.19 -27.85
CA CYS A 10 -30.54 -12.91 -28.26
C CYS A 10 -29.44 -13.34 -27.28
N PHE A 11 -29.79 -13.89 -26.11
CA PHE A 11 -28.86 -14.51 -25.15
C PHE A 11 -29.19 -16.00 -24.98
N PRO A 12 -28.86 -16.86 -25.98
CA PRO A 12 -29.13 -18.28 -25.88
C PRO A 12 -28.44 -18.94 -24.67
N GLU A 13 -27.29 -18.44 -24.25
CA GLU A 13 -26.57 -18.89 -23.06
C GLU A 13 -27.35 -18.70 -21.75
N ASN A 14 -28.26 -17.72 -21.69
CA ASN A 14 -29.08 -17.46 -20.50
C ASN A 14 -30.33 -18.35 -20.46
N LEU A 15 -30.55 -19.19 -21.47
CA LEU A 15 -31.71 -20.09 -21.56
C LEU A 15 -31.45 -21.48 -20.94
N VAL A 16 -30.28 -21.73 -20.34
CA VAL A 16 -29.99 -22.99 -19.65
C VAL A 16 -30.96 -23.16 -18.46
N GLY A 17 -31.66 -24.29 -18.39
CA GLY A 17 -32.69 -24.52 -17.37
C GLY A 17 -34.06 -23.92 -17.69
N MET A 18 -34.19 -23.16 -18.79
CA MET A 18 -35.42 -22.47 -19.15
C MET A 18 -36.49 -23.45 -19.64
N GLU A 19 -36.12 -24.52 -20.34
CA GLU A 19 -37.08 -25.55 -20.75
C GLU A 19 -37.72 -26.23 -19.54
N GLU A 20 -36.92 -26.54 -18.52
CA GLU A 20 -37.35 -27.14 -17.27
C GLU A 20 -38.23 -26.19 -16.46
N ALA A 21 -37.85 -24.91 -16.34
CA ALA A 21 -38.64 -23.89 -15.67
C ALA A 21 -40.01 -23.68 -16.35
N ILE A 22 -40.02 -23.68 -17.68
CA ILE A 22 -41.26 -23.61 -18.47
C ILE A 22 -42.13 -24.85 -18.23
N GLN A 23 -41.53 -26.05 -18.22
CA GLN A 23 -42.27 -27.28 -17.98
C GLN A 23 -42.82 -27.34 -16.54
N GLN A 24 -42.06 -26.86 -15.56
CA GLN A 24 -42.48 -26.76 -14.17
C GLN A 24 -43.64 -25.76 -14.00
N ALA A 25 -43.58 -24.59 -14.67
CA ALA A 25 -44.66 -23.61 -14.67
C ALA A 25 -45.94 -24.14 -15.34
N ILE A 26 -45.81 -25.00 -16.36
CA ILE A 26 -46.95 -25.71 -16.96
C ILE A 26 -47.53 -26.73 -15.98
N ASN A 27 -46.66 -27.49 -15.28
CA ASN A 27 -47.06 -28.57 -14.39
C ASN A 27 -47.60 -28.09 -13.03
N SER A 28 -47.20 -26.91 -12.54
CA SER A 28 -47.63 -26.38 -11.24
C SER A 28 -49.13 -26.06 -11.20
N GLY A 29 -49.76 -25.84 -12.35
CA GLY A 29 -51.19 -25.57 -12.47
C GLY A 29 -51.63 -24.20 -11.92
N GLU A 30 -50.74 -23.43 -11.28
CA GLU A 30 -51.04 -22.10 -10.74
C GLU A 30 -51.51 -21.12 -11.82
N ILE A 31 -50.89 -21.20 -13.01
CA ILE A 31 -51.24 -20.36 -14.17
C ILE A 31 -52.63 -20.73 -14.74
N LEU A 32 -53.10 -21.98 -14.53
CA LEU A 32 -54.38 -22.46 -15.03
C LEU A 32 -55.59 -21.86 -14.29
N GLN A 33 -55.37 -21.27 -13.10
CA GLN A 33 -56.43 -20.59 -12.32
C GLN A 33 -56.71 -19.17 -12.83
N ILE A 34 -55.88 -18.63 -13.74
CA ILE A 34 -56.01 -17.27 -14.25
C ILE A 34 -57.00 -17.24 -15.43
N SER A 35 -58.18 -16.67 -15.20
CA SER A 35 -59.23 -16.54 -16.24
C SER A 35 -59.10 -15.25 -17.07
N ASP A 36 -58.52 -14.19 -16.51
CA ASP A 36 -58.34 -12.91 -17.20
C ASP A 36 -57.08 -12.91 -18.08
N ARG A 37 -57.26 -12.55 -19.36
CA ARG A 37 -56.19 -12.64 -20.37
C ARG A 37 -55.10 -11.56 -20.18
N LYS A 38 -55.45 -10.39 -19.65
CA LYS A 38 -54.46 -9.33 -19.36
C LYS A 38 -53.65 -9.68 -18.12
N THR A 39 -54.30 -10.23 -17.09
CA THR A 39 -53.62 -10.78 -15.91
C THR A 39 -52.67 -11.90 -16.31
N LEU A 40 -53.10 -12.82 -17.20
CA LEU A 40 -52.21 -13.86 -17.73
C LEU A 40 -50.99 -13.27 -18.44
N ALA A 41 -51.16 -12.26 -19.29
CA ALA A 41 -50.05 -11.57 -19.95
C ALA A 41 -49.06 -10.93 -18.94
N SER A 42 -49.58 -10.30 -17.88
CA SER A 42 -48.75 -9.68 -16.83
C SER A 42 -47.99 -10.72 -16.02
N VAL A 43 -48.64 -11.83 -15.64
CA VAL A 43 -47.98 -12.92 -14.89
C VAL A 43 -46.88 -13.56 -15.74
N LEU A 44 -47.15 -13.81 -17.03
CA LEU A 44 -46.14 -14.34 -17.95
C LEU A 44 -44.99 -13.37 -18.16
N THR A 45 -45.27 -12.05 -18.25
CA THR A 45 -44.24 -11.00 -18.33
C THR A 45 -43.34 -11.03 -17.09
N ASN A 46 -43.92 -10.98 -15.89
CA ASN A 46 -43.15 -11.02 -14.65
C ASN A 46 -42.34 -12.31 -14.51
N GLY A 47 -42.90 -13.45 -14.96
CA GLY A 47 -42.20 -14.73 -14.97
C GLY A 47 -40.97 -14.72 -15.86
N VAL A 48 -41.10 -14.30 -17.13
CA VAL A 48 -39.96 -14.29 -18.06
C VAL A 48 -38.94 -13.21 -17.72
N GLN A 49 -39.39 -12.03 -17.25
CA GLN A 49 -38.48 -10.97 -16.80
C GLN A 49 -37.73 -11.37 -15.52
N GLY A 50 -38.40 -12.02 -14.57
CA GLY A 50 -37.77 -12.50 -13.34
C GLY A 50 -36.78 -13.63 -13.59
N ALA A 51 -37.09 -14.54 -14.52
CA ALA A 51 -36.20 -15.66 -14.84
C ALA A 51 -34.97 -15.25 -15.66
N LEU A 52 -35.10 -14.29 -16.58
CA LEU A 52 -34.01 -13.86 -17.48
C LEU A 52 -33.39 -12.51 -17.14
N ASN A 53 -33.94 -11.81 -16.14
CA ASN A 53 -33.53 -10.47 -15.72
C ASN A 53 -33.45 -9.46 -16.88
N ASP A 54 -34.37 -9.57 -17.85
CA ASP A 54 -34.38 -8.73 -19.06
C ASP A 54 -35.71 -7.96 -19.18
N PRO A 55 -35.72 -6.64 -18.90
CA PRO A 55 -36.95 -5.85 -18.88
C PRO A 55 -37.59 -5.66 -20.27
N ARG A 56 -36.89 -6.03 -21.34
CA ARG A 56 -37.39 -5.92 -22.72
C ARG A 56 -38.36 -7.03 -23.07
N LEU A 57 -38.29 -8.16 -22.36
CA LEU A 57 -39.19 -9.28 -22.54
C LEU A 57 -40.57 -8.90 -21.99
N THR A 58 -41.56 -8.80 -22.87
CA THR A 58 -42.94 -8.50 -22.46
C THR A 58 -43.93 -9.40 -23.18
N VAL A 59 -44.96 -9.84 -22.48
CA VAL A 59 -46.09 -10.58 -23.03
C VAL A 59 -47.31 -9.68 -22.96
N SER A 60 -48.05 -9.55 -24.06
CA SER A 60 -49.24 -8.71 -24.14
C SER A 60 -50.41 -9.45 -24.77
N TYR A 61 -51.63 -9.05 -24.41
CA TYR A 61 -52.88 -9.54 -25.00
C TYR A 61 -53.52 -8.42 -25.82
N GLU A 62 -53.57 -8.57 -27.13
CA GLU A 62 -53.95 -7.50 -28.07
C GLU A 62 -54.86 -8.04 -29.20
N PRO A 63 -56.18 -8.17 -28.94
CA PRO A 63 -57.14 -8.81 -29.86
C PRO A 63 -57.45 -8.06 -31.16
N ASN A 64 -57.03 -6.79 -31.24
CA ASN A 64 -57.19 -5.95 -32.42
C ASN A 64 -55.84 -5.42 -32.92
N PHE A 65 -54.73 -6.12 -32.62
CA PHE A 65 -53.42 -5.68 -33.10
C PHE A 65 -53.32 -5.85 -34.60
N VAL A 66 -53.32 -4.74 -35.32
CA VAL A 66 -52.93 -4.69 -36.72
C VAL A 66 -51.43 -4.41 -36.74
N PRO A 67 -50.58 -5.37 -37.14
CA PRO A 67 -49.16 -5.09 -37.32
C PRO A 67 -49.02 -3.96 -38.33
N VAL A 68 -48.36 -2.87 -37.93
CA VAL A 68 -47.88 -1.89 -38.89
C VAL A 68 -46.80 -2.61 -39.69
N MET A 69 -47.15 -3.25 -40.80
CA MET A 69 -46.15 -3.74 -41.73
C MET A 69 -45.44 -2.50 -42.26
N PRO A 70 -44.11 -2.37 -42.07
CA PRO A 70 -43.38 -1.31 -42.74
C PRO A 70 -43.62 -1.51 -44.22
N GLN A 71 -44.29 -0.55 -44.87
CA GLN A 71 -44.33 -0.53 -46.32
C GLN A 71 -42.87 -0.52 -46.80
N MET A 72 -42.52 -1.40 -47.74
CA MET A 72 -41.27 -1.26 -48.50
C MET A 72 -41.37 0.05 -49.28
N LEU A 73 -41.05 1.15 -48.62
CA LEU A 73 -40.92 2.45 -49.22
C LEU A 73 -39.69 2.37 -50.15
N PRO A 74 -39.79 2.82 -51.41
CA PRO A 74 -38.61 3.00 -52.22
C PRO A 74 -37.62 3.93 -51.49
N SER A 75 -36.32 3.76 -51.72
CA SER A 75 -35.30 4.61 -51.12
C SER A 75 -35.68 6.08 -51.29
N LEU A 76 -35.61 6.87 -50.22
CA LEU A 76 -36.03 8.28 -50.26
C LEU A 76 -35.32 9.02 -51.42
N PRO A 77 -36.05 9.83 -52.21
CA PRO A 77 -35.43 10.70 -53.20
C PRO A 77 -34.37 11.60 -52.58
N THR A 78 -33.35 11.96 -53.36
CA THR A 78 -32.21 12.79 -52.89
C THR A 78 -32.65 14.09 -52.22
N GLU A 79 -33.69 14.76 -52.72
CA GLU A 79 -34.22 15.99 -52.11
C GLU A 79 -34.79 15.77 -50.71
N GLN A 80 -35.50 14.66 -50.49
CA GLN A 80 -36.04 14.32 -49.18
C GLN A 80 -34.92 13.95 -48.21
N LEU A 81 -33.88 13.25 -48.66
CA LEU A 81 -32.68 12.98 -47.86
C LEU A 81 -31.95 14.27 -47.49
N ILE A 82 -31.83 15.24 -48.41
CA ILE A 82 -31.23 16.55 -48.12
C ILE A 82 -32.03 17.30 -47.06
N TRP A 83 -33.36 17.37 -47.20
CA TRP A 83 -34.24 18.02 -46.22
C TRP A 83 -34.11 17.38 -44.84
N LEU A 84 -34.09 16.05 -44.82
CA LEU A 84 -33.96 15.21 -43.64
C LEU A 84 -32.63 15.42 -42.91
N VAL A 85 -31.51 15.51 -43.65
CA VAL A 85 -30.20 15.85 -43.09
C VAL A 85 -30.18 17.27 -42.54
N ARG A 86 -30.63 18.26 -43.32
CA ARG A 86 -30.64 19.68 -42.94
C ARG A 86 -31.39 19.95 -41.63
N ASN A 87 -32.50 19.26 -41.39
CA ASN A 87 -33.27 19.43 -40.16
C ASN A 87 -32.76 18.59 -38.98
N SER A 88 -31.81 17.70 -39.21
CA SER A 88 -31.25 16.82 -38.17
C SER A 88 -29.84 17.20 -37.72
N VAL A 89 -29.21 18.21 -38.35
CA VAL A 89 -27.86 18.65 -38.04
C VAL A 89 -27.86 20.15 -37.76
N LYS A 90 -27.21 20.56 -36.68
CA LYS A 90 -26.86 21.98 -36.43
C LYS A 90 -25.35 22.09 -36.24
N LEU A 91 -24.74 22.99 -37.00
CA LEU A 91 -23.33 23.32 -36.94
C LEU A 91 -23.14 24.75 -36.43
N ASP A 92 -22.22 24.93 -35.50
CA ASP A 92 -21.76 26.24 -35.03
C ASP A 92 -20.24 26.19 -34.75
N ILE A 93 -19.57 27.34 -34.80
CA ILE A 93 -18.17 27.49 -34.36
C ILE A 93 -18.17 28.49 -33.22
N LEU A 94 -17.91 27.98 -32.04
CA LEU A 94 -17.90 28.72 -30.78
C LEU A 94 -16.56 29.45 -30.59
N ASP A 95 -16.49 30.29 -29.56
CA ASP A 95 -15.25 30.96 -29.14
C ASP A 95 -14.08 29.96 -29.00
N ASN A 96 -12.86 30.45 -29.21
CA ASN A 96 -11.62 29.64 -29.22
C ASN A 96 -11.58 28.53 -30.30
N ASN A 97 -12.30 28.73 -31.41
CA ASN A 97 -12.35 27.81 -32.55
C ASN A 97 -12.86 26.40 -32.18
N VAL A 98 -13.80 26.34 -31.23
CA VAL A 98 -14.44 25.07 -30.81
C VAL A 98 -15.62 24.77 -31.74
N GLY A 99 -15.56 23.65 -32.45
CA GLY A 99 -16.68 23.16 -33.23
C GLY A 99 -17.82 22.68 -32.34
N TYR A 100 -19.05 23.03 -32.69
CA TYR A 100 -20.26 22.46 -32.11
C TYR A 100 -21.08 21.80 -33.22
N LEU A 101 -21.21 20.47 -33.14
CA LEU A 101 -21.97 19.67 -34.10
C LEU A 101 -23.07 18.92 -33.36
N ARG A 102 -24.31 19.35 -33.54
CA ARG A 102 -25.48 18.63 -33.02
C ARG A 102 -26.04 17.70 -34.09
N MET A 103 -26.31 16.46 -33.70
CA MET A 103 -26.90 15.44 -34.57
C MET A 103 -28.11 14.78 -33.89
N ASP A 104 -29.29 15.08 -34.40
CA ASP A 104 -30.57 14.54 -33.88
C ASP A 104 -30.85 13.12 -34.41
N ARG A 105 -30.07 12.67 -35.40
CA ARG A 105 -30.05 11.29 -35.89
C ARG A 105 -28.67 10.90 -36.43
N ILE A 106 -28.27 9.65 -36.20
CA ILE A 106 -27.15 9.01 -36.93
C ILE A 106 -27.63 8.52 -38.31
N ILE A 107 -27.07 9.09 -39.37
CA ILE A 107 -27.40 8.73 -40.76
C ILE A 107 -26.82 7.37 -41.13
N GLY A 108 -27.58 6.54 -41.87
CA GLY A 108 -27.11 5.24 -42.34
C GLY A 108 -26.18 5.30 -43.55
N GLU A 109 -25.57 4.16 -43.86
CA GLU A 109 -24.61 3.95 -44.95
C GLU A 109 -25.15 4.45 -46.31
N GLU A 110 -26.37 4.07 -46.70
CA GLU A 110 -26.93 4.47 -48.00
C GLU A 110 -27.05 6.00 -48.14
N THR A 111 -27.47 6.68 -47.07
CA THR A 111 -27.58 8.15 -47.04
C THR A 111 -26.19 8.78 -47.08
N ALA A 112 -25.23 8.23 -46.34
CA ALA A 112 -23.85 8.69 -46.34
C ALA A 112 -23.19 8.53 -47.73
N THR A 113 -23.46 7.44 -48.45
CA THR A 113 -22.97 7.23 -49.82
C THR A 113 -23.59 8.22 -50.81
N LYS A 114 -24.91 8.44 -50.75
CA LYS A 114 -25.62 9.33 -51.70
C LYS A 114 -25.31 10.82 -51.47
N LEU A 115 -25.17 11.25 -50.21
CA LEU A 115 -24.99 12.66 -49.84
C LEU A 115 -23.58 13.00 -49.35
N GLY A 116 -22.63 12.06 -49.39
CA GLY A 116 -21.30 12.20 -48.78
C GLY A 116 -20.55 13.48 -49.18
N SER A 117 -20.57 13.84 -50.47
CA SER A 117 -19.91 15.06 -50.95
C SER A 117 -20.56 16.33 -50.38
N LEU A 118 -21.89 16.38 -50.35
CA LEU A 118 -22.64 17.51 -49.77
C LEU A 118 -22.42 17.62 -48.26
N LEU A 119 -22.37 16.49 -47.55
CA LEU A 119 -22.08 16.45 -46.11
C LEU A 119 -20.65 16.91 -45.83
N ARG A 120 -19.68 16.47 -46.63
CA ARG A 120 -18.29 16.92 -46.54
C ARG A 120 -18.18 18.43 -46.70
N ASP A 121 -18.63 18.95 -47.83
CA ASP A 121 -18.41 20.35 -48.24
C ASP A 121 -19.14 21.33 -47.30
N ASN A 122 -20.33 20.96 -46.80
CA ASN A 122 -21.17 21.89 -46.02
C ASN A 122 -21.01 21.76 -44.51
N ILE A 123 -20.63 20.59 -44.01
CA ILE A 123 -20.56 20.29 -42.57
C ILE A 123 -19.14 19.93 -42.18
N TRP A 124 -18.60 18.84 -42.74
CA TRP A 124 -17.39 18.24 -42.19
C TRP A 124 -16.14 19.08 -42.41
N ASP A 125 -15.92 19.66 -43.58
CA ASP A 125 -14.71 20.46 -43.86
C ASP A 125 -14.59 21.69 -42.95
N LYS A 126 -15.73 22.20 -42.47
CA LYS A 126 -15.77 23.29 -41.48
C LYS A 126 -15.41 22.77 -40.09
N VAL A 127 -16.00 21.65 -39.68
CA VAL A 127 -15.72 21.00 -38.39
C VAL A 127 -14.26 20.55 -38.31
N ALA A 128 -13.73 19.94 -39.37
CA ALA A 128 -12.38 19.37 -39.43
C ALA A 128 -11.27 20.39 -39.10
N ARG A 129 -11.51 21.68 -39.38
CA ARG A 129 -10.56 22.79 -39.14
C ARG A 129 -10.58 23.36 -37.71
N THR A 130 -11.56 22.96 -36.90
CA THR A 130 -11.68 23.40 -35.49
C THR A 130 -10.55 22.83 -34.62
N SER A 131 -10.26 23.46 -33.48
CA SER A 131 -9.25 23.00 -32.51
C SER A 131 -9.76 21.87 -31.63
N SER A 132 -11.06 21.89 -31.31
CA SER A 132 -11.76 20.90 -30.49
C SER A 132 -13.22 20.80 -30.91
N LEU A 133 -13.88 19.68 -30.62
CA LEU A 133 -15.26 19.42 -31.04
C LEU A 133 -16.15 19.03 -29.86
N ILE A 134 -17.31 19.67 -29.78
CA ILE A 134 -18.47 19.24 -28.99
C ILE A 134 -19.46 18.56 -29.94
N LEU A 135 -19.59 17.24 -29.85
CA LEU A 135 -20.59 16.44 -30.55
C LEU A 135 -21.83 16.30 -29.67
N ASP A 136 -22.91 17.01 -30.00
CA ASP A 136 -24.12 17.04 -29.20
C ASP A 136 -25.14 15.99 -29.67
N LEU A 137 -25.24 14.91 -28.90
CA LEU A 137 -26.17 13.80 -29.12
C LEU A 137 -27.35 13.82 -28.14
N ARG A 138 -27.54 14.90 -27.36
CA ARG A 138 -28.61 15.01 -26.35
C ARG A 138 -30.01 14.87 -26.93
N TYR A 139 -30.18 15.12 -28.22
CA TYR A 139 -31.46 15.09 -28.92
C TYR A 139 -31.57 13.89 -29.89
N SER A 140 -30.55 13.04 -29.92
CA SER A 140 -30.45 11.93 -30.87
C SER A 140 -31.32 10.76 -30.42
N THR A 141 -32.52 10.65 -31.00
CA THR A 141 -33.55 9.66 -30.63
C THR A 141 -33.79 8.60 -31.70
N ALA A 142 -33.17 8.77 -32.87
CA ALA A 142 -33.30 7.88 -34.02
C ALA A 142 -31.94 7.68 -34.71
N GLY A 143 -31.81 6.65 -35.55
CA GLY A 143 -30.63 6.44 -36.38
C GLY A 143 -30.40 4.99 -36.75
N GLU A 144 -29.45 4.80 -37.66
CA GLU A 144 -29.11 3.50 -38.21
C GLU A 144 -27.73 3.06 -37.72
N LEU A 145 -27.62 1.80 -37.28
CA LEU A 145 -26.34 1.23 -36.83
C LEU A 145 -25.31 1.14 -37.97
N SER A 146 -25.75 1.09 -39.23
CA SER A 146 -24.87 1.15 -40.40
C SER A 146 -24.06 2.44 -40.49
N GLY A 147 -24.50 3.52 -39.83
CA GLY A 147 -23.79 4.81 -39.76
C GLY A 147 -22.68 4.86 -38.71
N VAL A 148 -22.68 3.96 -37.74
CA VAL A 148 -21.71 3.97 -36.62
C VAL A 148 -20.27 3.81 -37.14
N PRO A 149 -19.95 2.84 -38.03
CA PRO A 149 -18.63 2.74 -38.67
C PRO A 149 -18.11 4.04 -39.28
N PHE A 150 -18.98 4.78 -39.98
CA PHE A 150 -18.63 6.06 -40.61
C PHE A 150 -18.25 7.10 -39.56
N MET A 151 -19.09 7.26 -38.54
CA MET A 151 -18.86 8.23 -37.46
C MET A 151 -17.56 7.95 -36.71
N ILE A 152 -17.33 6.70 -36.28
CA ILE A 152 -16.11 6.34 -35.53
C ILE A 152 -14.87 6.56 -36.40
N SER A 153 -14.92 6.23 -37.68
CA SER A 153 -13.78 6.39 -38.59
C SER A 153 -13.30 7.85 -38.68
N TYR A 154 -14.18 8.84 -38.66
CA TYR A 154 -13.75 10.26 -38.67
C TYR A 154 -12.92 10.65 -37.44
N PHE A 155 -13.03 9.93 -36.32
CA PHE A 155 -12.35 10.23 -35.06
C PHE A 155 -11.19 9.28 -34.73
N SER A 156 -10.87 8.36 -35.62
CA SER A 156 -9.83 7.34 -35.45
C SER A 156 -8.75 7.45 -36.54
N ASP A 157 -7.56 6.93 -36.25
CA ASP A 157 -6.49 6.78 -37.24
C ASP A 157 -6.93 5.77 -38.33
N PRO A 158 -6.38 5.85 -39.57
CA PRO A 158 -6.75 4.93 -40.65
C PRO A 158 -6.30 3.49 -40.41
N GLU A 159 -5.21 3.29 -39.66
CA GLU A 159 -4.69 1.99 -39.27
C GLU A 159 -4.13 2.06 -37.83
N PRO A 160 -4.23 0.98 -37.03
CA PRO A 160 -4.94 -0.27 -37.34
C PRO A 160 -6.46 -0.09 -37.33
N LEU A 161 -7.18 -0.90 -38.11
CA LEU A 161 -8.65 -0.94 -38.07
C LEU A 161 -9.14 -1.35 -36.68
N ILE A 162 -10.13 -0.62 -36.16
CA ILE A 162 -10.73 -0.83 -34.85
C ILE A 162 -12.00 -1.66 -35.02
N HIS A 163 -12.11 -2.76 -34.26
CA HIS A 163 -13.35 -3.52 -34.12
C HIS A 163 -14.29 -2.75 -33.21
N ILE A 164 -15.33 -2.15 -33.79
CA ILE A 164 -16.24 -1.22 -33.11
C ILE A 164 -17.26 -1.98 -32.26
N ASP A 165 -17.91 -2.97 -32.85
CA ASP A 165 -19.04 -3.69 -32.26
C ASP A 165 -19.27 -5.02 -32.98
N ALA A 166 -19.78 -6.02 -32.27
CA ALA A 166 -20.25 -7.28 -32.85
C ALA A 166 -21.75 -7.44 -32.57
N VAL A 167 -22.57 -7.39 -33.63
CA VAL A 167 -24.02 -7.47 -33.55
C VAL A 167 -24.49 -8.88 -33.87
N TYR A 168 -24.96 -9.60 -32.85
CA TYR A 168 -25.52 -10.95 -32.99
C TYR A 168 -27.04 -10.88 -33.21
N ASP A 169 -27.54 -11.45 -34.31
CA ASP A 169 -28.98 -11.64 -34.59
C ASP A 169 -29.33 -13.13 -34.43
N ARG A 170 -30.21 -13.42 -33.47
CA ARG A 170 -30.59 -14.78 -33.07
C ARG A 170 -31.47 -15.51 -34.10
N PRO A 171 -32.48 -14.87 -34.72
CA PRO A 171 -33.30 -15.51 -35.75
C PRO A 171 -32.50 -16.01 -36.97
N SER A 172 -31.55 -15.22 -37.47
CA SER A 172 -30.65 -15.66 -38.55
C SER A 172 -29.45 -16.47 -38.05
N ASN A 173 -29.19 -16.42 -36.74
CA ASN A 173 -28.01 -16.99 -36.09
C ASN A 173 -26.69 -16.50 -36.71
N THR A 174 -26.60 -15.20 -36.97
CA THR A 174 -25.43 -14.58 -37.59
C THR A 174 -24.89 -13.43 -36.73
N THR A 175 -23.57 -13.29 -36.70
CA THR A 175 -22.90 -12.11 -36.12
C THR A 175 -22.41 -11.20 -37.23
N LYS A 176 -22.82 -9.94 -37.20
CA LYS A 176 -22.29 -8.88 -38.07
C LYS A 176 -21.30 -8.05 -37.28
N GLU A 177 -20.05 -8.04 -37.73
CA GLU A 177 -19.01 -7.20 -37.16
C GLU A 177 -19.03 -5.80 -37.79
N LEU A 178 -18.81 -4.78 -36.96
CA LEU A 178 -18.67 -3.39 -37.36
C LEU A 178 -17.21 -2.97 -37.16
N TRP A 179 -16.59 -2.49 -38.23
CA TRP A 179 -15.18 -2.09 -38.25
C TRP A 179 -15.04 -0.64 -38.73
N THR A 180 -14.01 0.06 -38.26
CA THR A 180 -13.63 1.35 -38.89
C THR A 180 -13.21 1.12 -40.34
N MET A 181 -13.37 2.13 -41.17
CA MET A 181 -12.93 2.08 -42.57
C MET A 181 -11.51 2.64 -42.71
N PRO A 182 -10.66 2.06 -43.58
CA PRO A 182 -9.31 2.57 -43.84
C PRO A 182 -9.35 3.91 -44.61
N SER A 183 -10.30 4.06 -45.53
CA SER A 183 -10.50 5.27 -46.32
C SER A 183 -11.87 5.88 -46.06
N ILE A 184 -11.91 7.21 -45.90
CA ILE A 184 -13.14 7.98 -45.72
C ILE A 184 -13.15 9.20 -46.64
N MET A 185 -14.33 9.75 -46.89
CA MET A 185 -14.47 10.97 -47.67
C MET A 185 -14.19 12.22 -46.80
N GLY A 186 -13.18 13.00 -47.15
CA GLY A 186 -12.74 14.16 -46.37
C GLY A 186 -11.63 13.84 -45.37
N GLU A 187 -11.22 14.83 -44.58
CA GLU A 187 -10.10 14.68 -43.63
C GLU A 187 -10.54 13.99 -42.34
N ARG A 188 -9.68 13.19 -41.70
CA ARG A 188 -9.96 12.68 -40.36
C ARG A 188 -9.78 13.81 -39.35
N TYR A 189 -10.64 13.85 -38.32
CA TYR A 189 -10.46 14.76 -37.18
C TYR A 189 -9.19 14.41 -36.38
N GLY A 190 -8.75 13.15 -36.49
CA GLY A 190 -7.57 12.60 -35.84
C GLY A 190 -7.79 12.36 -34.34
N LYS A 191 -6.78 11.80 -33.67
CA LYS A 191 -6.82 11.50 -32.23
C LYS A 191 -6.36 12.65 -31.32
N LYS A 192 -5.67 13.66 -31.87
CA LYS A 192 -5.03 14.73 -31.07
C LYS A 192 -6.01 15.81 -30.61
N LYS A 193 -7.03 16.12 -31.42
CA LYS A 193 -8.01 17.16 -31.12
C LYS A 193 -9.02 16.66 -30.10
N ASP A 194 -9.30 17.46 -29.08
CA ASP A 194 -10.26 17.10 -28.04
C ASP A 194 -11.65 16.88 -28.62
N LEU A 195 -12.33 15.85 -28.12
CA LEU A 195 -13.69 15.49 -28.49
C LEU A 195 -14.52 15.29 -27.22
N ILE A 196 -15.59 16.06 -27.10
CA ILE A 196 -16.58 15.91 -26.05
C ILE A 196 -17.90 15.48 -26.66
N ILE A 197 -18.55 14.48 -26.08
CA ILE A 197 -19.87 14.01 -26.51
C ILE A 197 -20.89 14.38 -25.45
N LEU A 198 -21.95 15.09 -25.86
CA LEU A 198 -23.05 15.44 -24.96
C LEU A 198 -24.16 14.40 -25.04
N THR A 199 -24.60 13.92 -23.88
CA THR A 199 -25.65 12.88 -23.77
C THR A 199 -26.77 13.34 -22.84
N SER A 200 -27.98 12.83 -23.07
CA SER A 200 -29.13 13.04 -22.19
C SER A 200 -29.92 11.74 -22.04
N LYS A 201 -30.91 11.72 -21.13
CA LYS A 201 -31.88 10.62 -21.00
C LYS A 201 -32.65 10.28 -22.28
N ARG A 202 -32.60 11.13 -23.31
CA ARG A 202 -33.23 10.91 -24.62
C ARG A 202 -32.28 10.33 -25.66
N THR A 203 -30.97 10.36 -25.42
CA THR A 203 -29.99 9.81 -26.35
C THR A 203 -30.22 8.30 -26.47
N MET A 204 -30.51 7.80 -27.66
CA MET A 204 -30.95 6.40 -27.85
C MET A 204 -30.40 5.77 -29.14
N GLY A 205 -30.14 4.46 -29.12
CA GLY A 205 -29.86 3.64 -30.31
C GLY A 205 -28.45 3.88 -30.86
N ALA A 206 -28.32 4.13 -32.17
CA ALA A 206 -27.03 4.32 -32.81
C ALA A 206 -26.17 5.44 -32.18
N ALA A 207 -26.79 6.47 -31.60
CA ALA A 207 -26.07 7.51 -30.87
C ALA A 207 -25.45 7.00 -29.56
N GLU A 208 -26.08 6.05 -28.88
CA GLU A 208 -25.52 5.38 -27.71
C GLU A 208 -24.33 4.52 -28.11
N ALA A 209 -24.42 3.78 -29.24
CA ALA A 209 -23.29 3.01 -29.77
C ALA A 209 -22.07 3.92 -30.06
N VAL A 210 -22.28 5.08 -30.70
CA VAL A 210 -21.20 6.05 -30.95
C VAL A 210 -20.59 6.57 -29.65
N ALA A 211 -21.43 7.01 -28.70
CA ALA A 211 -20.96 7.53 -27.42
C ALA A 211 -20.22 6.47 -26.59
N TYR A 212 -20.73 5.23 -26.57
CA TYR A 212 -20.13 4.10 -25.87
C TYR A 212 -18.77 3.74 -26.45
N THR A 213 -18.68 3.56 -27.77
CA THR A 213 -17.41 3.22 -28.43
C THR A 213 -16.37 4.31 -28.22
N LEU A 214 -16.68 5.58 -28.49
CA LEU A 214 -15.70 6.68 -28.36
C LEU A 214 -15.28 6.92 -26.91
N LYS A 215 -16.18 6.70 -25.94
CA LYS A 215 -15.82 6.71 -24.52
C LYS A 215 -14.81 5.61 -24.20
N ASN A 216 -15.11 4.37 -24.59
CA ASN A 216 -14.28 3.21 -24.22
C ASN A 216 -12.97 3.12 -25.00
N LEU A 217 -12.89 3.76 -26.17
CA LEU A 217 -11.63 4.01 -26.89
C LEU A 217 -10.77 5.10 -26.25
N LYS A 218 -11.20 5.72 -25.14
CA LYS A 218 -10.60 6.93 -24.58
C LYS A 218 -10.41 8.03 -25.64
N ARG A 219 -11.33 8.10 -26.60
CA ARG A 219 -11.30 9.10 -27.68
C ARG A 219 -12.13 10.32 -27.32
N ALA A 220 -13.23 10.14 -26.58
CA ALA A 220 -14.13 11.22 -26.21
C ALA A 220 -14.47 11.22 -24.71
N ILE A 221 -14.56 12.41 -24.13
CA ILE A 221 -15.13 12.61 -22.79
C ILE A 221 -16.64 12.77 -22.96
N THR A 222 -17.43 11.94 -22.26
CA THR A 222 -18.89 12.02 -22.31
C THR A 222 -19.40 12.90 -21.17
N VAL A 223 -20.24 13.88 -21.50
CA VAL A 223 -20.74 14.89 -20.55
C VAL A 223 -22.27 14.97 -20.63
N GLY A 224 -22.95 14.99 -19.49
CA GLY A 224 -24.41 15.11 -19.44
C GLY A 224 -25.04 14.05 -18.56
N GLU A 225 -26.13 13.45 -19.01
CA GLU A 225 -26.88 12.45 -18.25
C GLU A 225 -26.69 11.06 -18.85
N ARG A 226 -26.94 10.01 -18.05
CA ARG A 226 -27.06 8.64 -18.56
C ARG A 226 -28.07 8.59 -19.71
N SER A 227 -27.70 7.92 -20.80
CA SER A 227 -28.55 7.76 -21.99
C SER A 227 -29.73 6.81 -21.75
N ALA A 228 -30.63 6.68 -22.73
CA ALA A 228 -31.92 6.01 -22.56
C ALA A 228 -31.84 4.50 -22.29
N GLY A 229 -30.79 3.82 -22.78
CA GLY A 229 -30.66 2.37 -22.71
C GLY A 229 -31.50 1.67 -23.76
N GLY A 230 -31.29 1.99 -25.03
CA GLY A 230 -32.02 1.40 -26.15
C GLY A 230 -31.71 -0.09 -26.38
N SER A 231 -32.13 -0.58 -27.55
CA SER A 231 -31.83 -1.95 -27.99
C SER A 231 -31.59 -1.96 -29.49
N VAL A 232 -30.71 -2.85 -29.94
CA VAL A 232 -30.36 -3.02 -31.35
C VAL A 232 -31.61 -3.42 -32.14
N LYS A 233 -32.31 -4.46 -31.70
CA LYS A 233 -33.52 -4.94 -32.37
C LYS A 233 -34.40 -5.73 -31.41
N VAL A 234 -35.64 -5.28 -31.28
CA VAL A 234 -36.70 -5.95 -30.53
C VAL A 234 -37.83 -6.28 -31.50
N GLN A 235 -38.32 -7.51 -31.44
CA GLN A 235 -39.39 -7.99 -32.32
C GLN A 235 -40.61 -8.41 -31.51
N LYS A 236 -41.78 -7.94 -31.93
CA LYS A 236 -43.06 -8.36 -31.38
C LYS A 236 -43.63 -9.49 -32.22
N ILE A 237 -43.73 -10.68 -31.64
CA ILE A 237 -44.08 -11.92 -32.32
C ILE A 237 -45.43 -12.41 -31.79
N ARG A 238 -46.39 -12.64 -32.70
CA ARG A 238 -47.70 -13.21 -32.33
C ARG A 238 -47.53 -14.66 -31.89
N ILE A 239 -48.14 -15.02 -30.77
CA ILE A 239 -48.23 -16.42 -30.34
C ILE A 239 -49.30 -17.11 -31.20
N PRO A 240 -48.97 -18.18 -31.95
CA PRO A 240 -49.88 -18.82 -32.89
C PRO A 240 -51.24 -19.16 -32.29
N GLN A 241 -52.30 -19.02 -33.09
CA GLN A 241 -53.69 -19.35 -32.70
C GLN A 241 -54.20 -18.61 -31.45
N SER A 242 -53.62 -17.44 -31.16
CA SER A 242 -54.03 -16.60 -30.03
C SER A 242 -53.96 -15.11 -30.37
N GLU A 243 -54.53 -14.30 -29.48
CA GLU A 243 -54.39 -12.84 -29.49
C GLU A 243 -53.26 -12.35 -28.56
N PHE A 244 -52.36 -13.25 -28.15
CA PHE A 244 -51.19 -12.89 -27.36
C PHE A 244 -49.98 -12.62 -28.24
N TYR A 245 -49.12 -11.72 -27.78
CA TYR A 245 -47.85 -11.36 -28.39
C TYR A 245 -46.75 -11.48 -27.35
N ILE A 246 -45.57 -11.87 -27.80
CA ILE A 246 -44.34 -11.76 -27.01
C ILE A 246 -43.38 -10.82 -27.72
N THR A 247 -42.88 -9.83 -26.98
CA THR A 247 -41.85 -8.91 -27.41
C THR A 247 -40.51 -9.47 -26.95
N VAL A 248 -39.61 -9.77 -27.89
CA VAL A 248 -38.33 -10.43 -27.64
C VAL A 248 -37.20 -9.59 -28.21
N PRO A 249 -36.12 -9.31 -27.46
CA PRO A 249 -34.90 -8.78 -28.04
C PRO A 249 -34.26 -9.88 -28.89
N VAL A 250 -34.20 -9.65 -30.20
CA VAL A 250 -33.76 -10.65 -31.19
C VAL A 250 -32.34 -10.44 -31.68
N ALA A 251 -31.78 -9.24 -31.45
CA ALA A 251 -30.37 -8.98 -31.65
C ALA A 251 -29.76 -8.26 -30.45
N ARG A 252 -28.46 -8.39 -30.28
CA ARG A 252 -27.66 -7.70 -29.26
C ARG A 252 -26.35 -7.18 -29.83
N SER A 253 -25.87 -6.08 -29.27
CA SER A 253 -24.52 -5.55 -29.42
C SER A 253 -23.61 -6.16 -28.35
N VAL A 254 -22.37 -6.46 -28.73
CA VAL A 254 -21.30 -6.87 -27.82
C VAL A 254 -20.05 -6.09 -28.22
N SER A 255 -19.63 -5.17 -27.36
CA SER A 255 -18.43 -4.38 -27.61
C SER A 255 -17.18 -5.26 -27.48
N PRO A 256 -16.31 -5.33 -28.51
CA PRO A 256 -15.04 -6.04 -28.43
C PRO A 256 -14.06 -5.44 -27.41
N ILE A 257 -14.26 -4.17 -27.03
CA ILE A 257 -13.40 -3.43 -26.10
C ILE A 257 -13.73 -3.81 -24.65
N THR A 258 -15.02 -3.91 -24.31
CA THR A 258 -15.45 -4.10 -22.93
C THR A 258 -16.04 -5.48 -22.66
N GLY A 259 -16.43 -6.24 -23.68
CA GLY A 259 -17.24 -7.46 -23.57
C GLY A 259 -18.72 -7.20 -23.18
N HIS A 260 -19.13 -5.93 -23.06
CA HIS A 260 -20.45 -5.51 -22.61
C HIS A 260 -21.20 -4.73 -23.70
N SER A 261 -22.46 -4.37 -23.42
CA SER A 261 -23.33 -3.58 -24.32
C SER A 261 -23.71 -2.24 -23.69
N TRP A 262 -24.05 -1.27 -24.54
CA TRP A 262 -24.70 -0.02 -24.16
C TRP A 262 -26.22 -0.19 -23.97
N GLU A 263 -26.79 -1.28 -24.46
CA GLU A 263 -28.23 -1.56 -24.43
C GLU A 263 -28.76 -1.68 -22.99
N VAL A 264 -30.05 -1.36 -22.81
CA VAL A 264 -30.80 -1.42 -21.53
C VAL A 264 -30.33 -0.43 -20.47
N SER A 265 -29.04 -0.42 -20.15
CA SER A 265 -28.46 0.40 -19.08
C SER A 265 -28.09 1.82 -19.52
N GLY A 266 -27.92 2.01 -20.83
CA GLY A 266 -27.43 3.25 -21.42
C GLY A 266 -25.96 3.53 -21.12
N VAL A 267 -25.41 4.50 -21.82
CA VAL A 267 -24.06 5.02 -21.63
C VAL A 267 -24.06 5.95 -20.42
N SER A 268 -23.31 5.59 -19.38
CA SER A 268 -23.05 6.51 -18.28
C SER A 268 -22.02 7.56 -18.71
N PRO A 269 -22.27 8.86 -18.53
CA PRO A 269 -21.32 9.90 -18.88
C PRO A 269 -20.09 9.85 -17.98
N THR A 270 -18.93 10.28 -18.49
CA THR A 270 -17.71 10.51 -17.71
C THR A 270 -17.90 11.66 -16.72
N VAL A 271 -18.61 12.71 -17.15
CA VAL A 271 -18.94 13.88 -16.33
C VAL A 271 -20.46 14.01 -16.23
N ASN A 272 -21.00 13.67 -15.07
CA ASN A 272 -22.44 13.67 -14.83
C ASN A 272 -22.94 15.08 -14.47
N VAL A 273 -23.78 15.66 -15.34
CA VAL A 273 -24.42 16.97 -15.14
C VAL A 273 -25.79 16.96 -15.80
N LEU A 274 -26.68 17.89 -15.42
CA LEU A 274 -27.97 17.99 -16.10
C LEU A 274 -27.75 18.28 -17.59
N ALA A 275 -28.59 17.68 -18.45
CA ALA A 275 -28.41 17.80 -19.90
C ALA A 275 -28.40 19.27 -20.36
N LYS A 276 -29.12 20.17 -19.67
CA LYS A 276 -29.12 21.63 -19.94
C LYS A 276 -27.77 22.32 -19.68
N GLU A 277 -26.98 21.83 -18.72
CA GLU A 277 -25.68 22.36 -18.30
C GLU A 277 -24.50 21.77 -19.09
N ALA A 278 -24.73 20.66 -19.81
CA ALA A 278 -23.70 19.89 -20.49
C ALA A 278 -22.82 20.72 -21.45
N VAL A 279 -23.38 21.70 -22.16
CA VAL A 279 -22.60 22.58 -23.05
C VAL A 279 -21.67 23.50 -22.27
N ALA A 280 -22.17 24.11 -21.19
CA ALA A 280 -21.37 25.01 -20.35
C ALA A 280 -20.22 24.23 -19.69
N LYS A 281 -20.51 23.03 -19.15
CA LYS A 281 -19.49 22.15 -18.60
C LYS A 281 -18.47 21.73 -19.66
N ALA A 282 -18.92 21.32 -20.85
CA ALA A 282 -18.02 20.97 -21.95
C ALA A 282 -17.08 22.12 -22.37
N LYS A 283 -17.57 23.36 -22.42
CA LYS A 283 -16.73 24.54 -22.68
C LYS A 283 -15.67 24.73 -21.60
N SER A 284 -16.05 24.64 -20.33
CA SER A 284 -15.12 24.72 -19.19
C SER A 284 -14.06 23.63 -19.26
N LEU A 285 -14.44 22.39 -19.59
CA LEU A 285 -13.51 21.28 -19.77
C LEU A 285 -12.48 21.54 -20.88
N LEU A 286 -12.94 22.00 -22.05
CA LEU A 286 -12.03 22.33 -23.16
C LEU A 286 -11.08 23.47 -22.82
N ALA A 287 -11.53 24.46 -22.04
CA ALA A 287 -10.67 25.55 -21.59
C ALA A 287 -9.49 25.02 -20.75
N VAL A 288 -9.76 24.19 -19.75
CA VAL A 288 -8.72 23.55 -18.92
C VAL A 288 -7.78 22.72 -19.80
N ARG A 289 -8.33 21.85 -20.65
CA ARG A 289 -7.55 20.94 -21.50
C ARG A 289 -6.64 21.66 -22.49
N SER A 290 -7.13 22.75 -23.08
CA SER A 290 -6.35 23.56 -24.03
C SER A 290 -5.13 24.22 -23.39
N ALA A 291 -5.15 24.44 -22.08
CA ALA A 291 -4.08 25.08 -21.33
C ALA A 291 -3.06 24.10 -20.74
N ILE A 292 -3.38 22.80 -20.63
CA ILE A 292 -2.50 21.75 -20.07
C ILE A 292 -1.07 21.82 -20.66
N PRO A 293 -0.85 21.90 -21.99
CA PRO A 293 0.51 21.94 -22.53
C PRO A 293 1.33 23.14 -22.04
N LYS A 294 0.69 24.32 -21.89
CA LYS A 294 1.34 25.52 -21.37
C LYS A 294 1.65 25.37 -19.88
N VAL A 295 0.70 24.83 -19.10
CA VAL A 295 0.87 24.58 -17.66
C VAL A 295 2.03 23.61 -17.40
N VAL A 296 2.06 22.49 -18.13
CA VAL A 296 3.14 21.49 -18.05
C VAL A 296 4.49 22.12 -18.40
N GLN A 297 4.56 22.98 -19.42
CA GLN A 297 5.80 23.67 -19.77
C GLN A 297 6.26 24.63 -18.67
N ILE A 298 5.35 25.44 -18.10
CA ILE A 298 5.70 26.35 -17.00
C ILE A 298 6.22 25.56 -15.78
N ILE A 299 5.55 24.47 -15.42
CA ILE A 299 5.97 23.60 -14.33
C ILE A 299 7.34 22.98 -14.60
N ALA A 300 7.57 22.49 -15.82
CA ALA A 300 8.86 21.96 -16.25
C ALA A 300 9.98 23.01 -16.14
N ASP A 301 9.73 24.24 -16.58
CA ASP A 301 10.69 25.35 -16.49
C ASP A 301 10.99 25.73 -15.04
N VAL A 302 9.95 25.78 -14.19
CA VAL A 302 10.08 26.08 -12.75
C VAL A 302 10.88 24.98 -12.03
N ILE A 303 10.57 23.70 -12.26
CA ILE A 303 11.33 22.57 -11.70
C ILE A 303 12.78 22.63 -12.18
N SER A 304 13.02 22.82 -13.48
CA SER A 304 14.37 22.84 -14.03
C SER A 304 15.24 23.94 -13.45
N ARG A 305 14.64 25.06 -13.05
CA ARG A 305 15.36 26.23 -12.55
C ARG A 305 15.55 26.23 -11.03
N PHE A 306 14.56 25.76 -10.28
CA PHE A 306 14.50 25.98 -8.83
C PHE A 306 14.58 24.70 -8.01
N TYR A 307 14.30 23.53 -8.58
CA TYR A 307 14.28 22.29 -7.81
C TYR A 307 15.68 21.86 -7.41
N VAL A 308 15.86 21.63 -6.11
CA VAL A 308 17.17 21.39 -5.49
C VAL A 308 17.81 20.04 -5.84
N PHE A 309 17.00 18.99 -6.05
CA PHE A 309 17.50 17.67 -6.46
C PHE A 309 17.67 17.60 -7.99
N THR A 310 18.76 18.20 -8.47
CA THR A 310 19.07 18.33 -9.90
C THR A 310 19.24 16.99 -10.64
N ASP A 311 19.63 15.93 -9.92
CA ASP A 311 19.75 14.56 -10.42
C ASP A 311 18.38 13.95 -10.79
N ARG A 312 17.30 14.37 -10.11
CA ARG A 312 15.93 13.89 -10.34
C ARG A 312 15.20 14.66 -11.45
N VAL A 313 15.68 15.86 -11.81
CA VAL A 313 15.05 16.74 -12.81
C VAL A 313 14.84 16.04 -14.16
N PRO A 314 15.81 15.34 -14.78
CA PRO A 314 15.59 14.70 -16.07
C PRO A 314 14.43 13.69 -16.06
N ALA A 315 14.29 12.93 -14.97
CA ALA A 315 13.21 11.96 -14.80
C ALA A 315 11.86 12.66 -14.61
N LEU A 316 11.80 13.71 -13.78
CA LEU A 316 10.59 14.53 -13.59
C LEU A 316 10.09 15.11 -14.93
N LEU A 317 11.00 15.66 -15.73
CA LEU A 317 10.65 16.20 -17.05
C LEU A 317 10.14 15.13 -18.02
N GLN A 318 10.73 13.94 -18.00
CA GLN A 318 10.27 12.82 -18.83
C GLN A 318 8.86 12.36 -18.44
N TYR A 319 8.56 12.28 -17.14
CA TYR A 319 7.22 11.92 -16.67
C TYR A 319 6.20 12.98 -17.10
N LEU A 320 6.46 14.26 -16.84
CA LEU A 320 5.59 15.36 -17.26
C LEU A 320 5.27 15.36 -18.77
N GLN A 321 6.23 14.97 -19.61
CA GLN A 321 6.04 14.87 -21.06
C GLN A 321 5.21 13.66 -21.50
N SER A 322 5.22 12.56 -20.72
CA SER A 322 4.57 11.30 -21.07
C SER A 322 3.22 11.09 -20.36
N THR A 323 2.84 11.99 -19.46
CA THR A 323 1.57 11.96 -18.72
C THR A 323 0.35 11.93 -19.65
N ASP A 324 -0.54 10.96 -19.40
CA ASP A 324 -1.87 10.90 -20.02
C ASP A 324 -2.89 11.76 -19.26
N PHE A 325 -3.21 12.93 -19.80
CA PHE A 325 -4.19 13.86 -19.23
C PHE A 325 -5.65 13.58 -19.65
N PHE A 326 -5.98 12.42 -20.22
CA PHE A 326 -7.35 12.12 -20.65
C PHE A 326 -8.37 12.16 -19.50
N SER A 327 -7.98 11.77 -18.29
CA SER A 327 -8.84 11.76 -17.10
C SER A 327 -9.06 13.14 -16.47
N VAL A 328 -8.31 14.16 -16.88
CA VAL A 328 -8.39 15.50 -16.28
C VAL A 328 -9.65 16.22 -16.77
N ILE A 329 -10.55 16.51 -15.81
CA ILE A 329 -11.84 17.18 -16.06
C ILE A 329 -12.00 18.47 -15.24
N SER A 330 -10.96 18.92 -14.54
CA SER A 330 -10.93 20.18 -13.80
C SER A 330 -9.48 20.59 -13.52
N GLU A 331 -9.28 21.82 -13.04
CA GLU A 331 -7.98 22.29 -12.56
C GLU A 331 -7.51 21.53 -11.31
N GLU A 332 -8.46 21.14 -10.45
CA GLU A 332 -8.19 20.30 -9.29
C GLU A 332 -7.65 18.92 -9.71
N ASP A 333 -8.33 18.26 -10.67
CA ASP A 333 -7.86 16.98 -11.21
C ASP A 333 -6.48 17.10 -11.88
N LEU A 334 -6.19 18.25 -12.50
CA LEU A 334 -4.88 18.52 -13.10
C LEU A 334 -3.80 18.59 -12.02
N ALA A 335 -4.05 19.32 -10.94
CA ALA A 335 -3.12 19.40 -9.80
C ALA A 335 -2.89 18.03 -9.17
N VAL A 336 -3.95 17.26 -8.92
CA VAL A 336 -3.87 15.89 -8.38
C VAL A 336 -3.05 14.99 -9.31
N ARG A 337 -3.34 15.01 -10.62
CA ARG A 337 -2.63 14.15 -11.57
C ARG A 337 -1.15 14.51 -11.66
N LEU A 338 -0.82 15.80 -11.75
CA LEU A 338 0.57 16.24 -11.80
C LEU A 338 1.31 15.89 -10.49
N ASN A 339 0.67 16.02 -9.32
CA ASN A 339 1.28 15.59 -8.05
C ASN A 339 1.58 14.09 -8.03
N GLN A 340 0.67 13.24 -8.53
CA GLN A 340 0.92 11.80 -8.61
C GLN A 340 2.19 11.48 -9.42
N ASP A 341 2.34 12.14 -10.57
CA ASP A 341 3.50 11.94 -11.44
C ASP A 341 4.79 12.51 -10.82
N LEU A 342 4.72 13.70 -10.20
CA LEU A 342 5.87 14.32 -9.52
C LEU A 342 6.35 13.46 -8.34
N GLN A 343 5.44 13.03 -7.46
CA GLN A 343 5.78 12.28 -6.24
C GLN A 343 6.32 10.87 -6.54
N THR A 344 5.94 10.26 -7.67
CA THR A 344 6.49 8.97 -8.11
C THR A 344 8.00 9.03 -8.36
N VAL A 345 8.54 10.20 -8.68
CA VAL A 345 9.97 10.40 -8.99
C VAL A 345 10.67 11.19 -7.90
N SER A 346 10.01 12.22 -7.35
CA SER A 346 10.64 13.11 -6.39
C SER A 346 10.77 12.47 -5.03
N GLU A 347 9.77 11.70 -4.57
CA GLU A 347 9.64 11.29 -3.15
C GLU A 347 9.89 12.46 -2.17
N ASP A 348 9.64 13.69 -2.64
CA ASP A 348 9.88 14.93 -1.89
C ASP A 348 8.52 15.60 -1.63
N PRO A 349 7.99 15.51 -0.40
CA PRO A 349 6.67 16.04 -0.08
C PRO A 349 6.60 17.58 -0.19
N ARG A 350 7.74 18.27 -0.25
CA ARG A 350 7.82 19.73 -0.42
C ARG A 350 7.52 20.15 -1.86
N LEU A 351 7.74 19.28 -2.85
CA LEU A 351 7.41 19.53 -4.26
C LEU A 351 5.94 19.22 -4.51
N ILE A 352 5.09 20.24 -4.42
CA ILE A 352 3.64 20.06 -4.49
C ILE A 352 2.95 21.11 -5.34
N ILE A 353 1.92 20.71 -6.05
CA ILE A 353 1.01 21.57 -6.81
C ILE A 353 -0.30 21.69 -6.04
N LYS A 354 -0.72 22.92 -5.73
CA LYS A 354 -1.96 23.19 -4.98
C LYS A 354 -2.99 23.87 -5.87
N TYR A 355 -4.24 23.41 -5.76
CA TYR A 355 -5.41 24.09 -6.31
C TYR A 355 -5.88 25.17 -5.33
N MET A 356 -5.92 26.42 -5.78
CA MET A 356 -6.21 27.60 -4.98
C MET A 356 -7.68 27.97 -5.14
N GLN A 357 -8.55 27.36 -4.34
CA GLN A 357 -10.01 27.57 -4.46
C GLN A 357 -10.46 28.94 -3.92
N ASP A 358 -9.66 29.53 -3.04
CA ASP A 358 -9.75 30.91 -2.56
C ASP A 358 -8.34 31.51 -2.61
N ASN A 359 -8.22 32.79 -3.00
CA ASN A 359 -6.97 33.55 -2.88
C ASN A 359 -6.64 33.75 -1.38
N ALA A 360 -6.29 32.69 -0.66
CA ALA A 360 -5.45 32.81 0.51
C ALA A 360 -4.12 33.32 -0.02
N ALA A 361 -3.90 34.63 0.13
CA ALA A 361 -2.59 35.21 -0.09
C ALA A 361 -1.59 34.31 0.65
N ILE A 362 -0.73 33.63 -0.11
CA ILE A 362 0.50 33.12 0.45
C ILE A 362 1.17 34.38 0.99
N LEU A 363 1.13 34.56 2.31
CA LEU A 363 1.97 35.53 2.99
C LEU A 363 3.38 35.02 2.71
N GLU A 364 3.98 35.47 1.60
CA GLU A 364 5.42 35.48 1.47
C GLU A 364 5.91 36.32 2.64
N GLU A 365 6.43 35.66 3.70
CA GLU A 365 7.20 36.38 4.69
C GLU A 365 8.43 36.93 3.98
N ASP A 366 8.41 38.25 3.79
CA ASP A 366 9.47 39.00 3.13
C ASP A 366 10.82 38.72 3.84
N PRO A 367 11.83 38.18 3.15
CA PRO A 367 13.17 37.99 3.72
C PRO A 367 13.79 39.30 4.24
N GLU A 368 13.28 40.46 3.81
CA GLU A 368 13.71 41.77 4.31
C GLU A 368 13.30 42.08 5.76
N LEU A 369 12.39 41.30 6.37
CA LEU A 369 11.98 41.46 7.78
C LEU A 369 13.09 41.16 8.82
N TYR A 370 14.25 40.68 8.37
CA TYR A 370 15.36 40.26 9.24
C TYR A 370 16.60 41.18 9.15
N ASN A 371 16.52 42.30 8.42
CA ASN A 371 17.57 43.32 8.43
C ASN A 371 17.53 44.12 9.74
N ILE A 372 18.28 43.63 10.73
CA ILE A 372 18.42 44.26 12.03
C ILE A 372 19.49 45.36 11.95
N PRO A 373 19.28 46.54 12.55
CA PRO A 373 20.27 47.62 12.58
C PRO A 373 21.61 47.21 13.22
N ASP A 374 22.72 47.70 12.67
CA ASP A 374 24.10 47.42 13.14
C ASP A 374 24.48 48.11 14.49
N ASP A 375 23.55 48.82 15.12
CA ASP A 375 23.77 49.52 16.38
C ASP A 375 23.53 48.62 17.61
N LEU A 376 24.39 48.77 18.63
CA LEU A 376 24.44 47.89 19.80
C LEU A 376 23.19 48.00 20.69
N GLU A 377 22.52 49.15 20.68
CA GLU A 377 21.36 49.42 21.54
C GLU A 377 20.10 48.72 20.99
N SER A 378 19.90 48.76 19.68
CA SER A 378 18.86 48.00 18.97
C SER A 378 19.06 46.49 19.11
N LEU A 379 20.30 45.99 18.96
CA LEU A 379 20.62 44.57 19.11
C LEU A 379 20.39 44.08 20.55
N LYS A 380 20.75 44.91 21.55
CA LYS A 380 20.46 44.61 22.96
C LYS A 380 18.95 44.55 23.23
N LYS A 381 18.18 45.53 22.74
CA LYS A 381 16.72 45.55 22.88
C LYS A 381 16.06 44.34 22.21
N LEU A 382 16.55 43.93 21.05
CA LEU A 382 16.05 42.75 20.35
C LEU A 382 16.30 41.49 21.16
N VAL A 383 17.54 41.26 21.62
CA VAL A 383 17.87 40.11 22.49
C VAL A 383 17.11 40.17 23.83
N ASP A 384 16.81 41.36 24.35
CA ASP A 384 15.98 41.56 25.54
C ASP A 384 14.50 41.23 25.35
N THR A 385 14.01 41.30 24.12
CA THR A 385 12.61 40.96 23.79
C THR A 385 12.44 39.54 23.27
N THR A 386 13.45 38.95 22.64
CA THR A 386 13.35 37.61 22.03
C THR A 386 13.93 36.49 22.90
N ILE A 387 14.81 36.80 23.86
CA ILE A 387 15.48 35.80 24.70
C ILE A 387 15.20 36.07 26.18
N LYS A 388 14.65 35.06 26.86
CA LYS A 388 14.39 35.04 28.29
C LYS A 388 15.22 33.94 28.97
N VAL A 389 15.85 34.28 30.10
CA VAL A 389 16.74 33.39 30.84
C VAL A 389 16.33 33.37 32.31
N GLU A 390 16.13 32.18 32.86
CA GLU A 390 15.75 31.95 34.26
C GLU A 390 16.44 30.70 34.80
N ILE A 391 16.53 30.57 36.13
CA ILE A 391 16.92 29.32 36.80
C ILE A 391 15.67 28.83 37.54
N LEU A 392 15.19 27.65 37.16
CA LEU A 392 14.01 27.00 37.71
C LEU A 392 14.39 26.09 38.89
N LEU A 393 13.39 25.35 39.39
CA LEU A 393 13.56 24.33 40.42
C LEU A 393 14.64 23.30 40.03
N ASN A 394 15.28 22.71 41.05
CA ASN A 394 16.36 21.72 40.91
C ASN A 394 17.60 22.21 40.15
N ASN A 395 17.89 23.52 40.19
CA ASN A 395 19.03 24.11 39.47
C ASN A 395 18.97 23.85 37.95
N THR A 396 17.76 23.90 37.39
CA THR A 396 17.50 23.71 35.96
C THR A 396 17.54 25.07 35.27
N GLY A 397 18.45 25.25 34.32
CA GLY A 397 18.48 26.44 33.47
C GLY A 397 17.29 26.47 32.52
N TYR A 398 16.70 27.63 32.32
CA TYR A 398 15.61 27.83 31.36
C TYR A 398 15.97 28.97 30.40
N LEU A 399 15.99 28.64 29.12
CA LEU A 399 16.29 29.54 28.01
C LEU A 399 15.11 29.52 27.04
N ARG A 400 14.32 30.57 26.99
CA ARG A 400 13.27 30.73 25.97
C ARG A 400 13.78 31.59 24.83
N ILE A 401 13.59 31.12 23.60
CA ILE A 401 13.98 31.80 22.37
C ILE A 401 12.74 31.94 21.50
N ASP A 402 12.21 33.16 21.36
CA ASP A 402 11.01 33.42 20.55
C ASP A 402 11.35 33.68 19.08
N LYS A 403 12.62 34.06 18.79
CA LYS A 403 13.08 34.30 17.42
C LYS A 403 14.60 34.18 17.30
N PHE A 404 15.08 33.49 16.27
CA PHE A 404 16.53 33.40 15.98
C PHE A 404 17.01 34.66 15.23
N VAL A 405 17.90 35.41 15.88
CA VAL A 405 18.37 36.73 15.43
C VAL A 405 19.53 36.61 14.45
N LYS A 406 19.42 37.15 13.22
CA LYS A 406 20.54 37.26 12.26
C LYS A 406 21.52 38.35 12.71
N SER A 407 22.83 38.11 12.64
CA SER A 407 23.81 39.18 12.85
C SER A 407 24.97 39.10 11.86
N TYR A 408 25.22 40.20 11.17
CA TYR A 408 26.44 40.42 10.38
C TYR A 408 27.63 40.85 11.26
N ALA A 409 27.38 41.13 12.55
CA ALA A 409 28.34 41.62 13.53
C ALA A 409 28.64 40.53 14.59
N GLY A 410 29.06 39.35 14.14
CA GLY A 410 29.17 38.12 14.94
C GLY A 410 29.79 38.29 16.33
N THR A 411 30.82 39.11 16.48
CA THR A 411 31.50 39.35 17.77
C THR A 411 30.62 40.05 18.82
N LYS A 412 29.73 40.98 18.41
CA LYS A 412 28.89 41.74 19.35
C LYS A 412 27.72 40.93 19.89
N LEU A 413 27.08 40.13 19.03
CA LEU A 413 25.98 39.24 19.44
C LEU A 413 26.51 38.16 20.37
N GLU A 414 27.66 37.58 20.05
CA GLU A 414 28.33 36.57 20.86
C GLU A 414 28.66 37.08 22.27
N GLU A 415 29.26 38.27 22.42
CA GLU A 415 29.52 38.89 23.72
C GLU A 415 28.25 39.13 24.55
N LEU A 416 27.14 39.48 23.89
CA LEU A 416 25.86 39.70 24.56
C LEU A 416 25.23 38.38 25.02
N MET A 417 25.24 37.35 24.15
CA MET A 417 24.77 36.00 24.48
C MET A 417 25.58 35.39 25.61
N SER A 418 26.90 35.56 25.58
CA SER A 418 27.84 35.16 26.63
C SER A 418 27.41 35.68 28.01
N LYS A 419 27.21 37.00 28.13
CA LYS A 419 26.87 37.64 29.41
C LYS A 419 25.43 37.36 29.87
N LYS A 420 24.48 37.31 28.94
CA LYS A 420 23.05 37.21 29.27
C LYS A 420 22.57 35.78 29.45
N VAL A 421 23.06 34.85 28.64
CA VAL A 421 22.59 33.46 28.57
C VAL A 421 23.58 32.53 29.25
N TRP A 422 24.82 32.53 28.80
CA TRP A 422 25.74 31.46 29.16
C TRP A 422 26.38 31.66 30.54
N GLU A 423 26.73 32.89 30.91
CA GLU A 423 27.28 33.19 32.25
C GLU A 423 26.31 32.84 33.39
N PRO A 424 25.00 33.15 33.33
CA PRO A 424 24.05 32.73 34.37
C PRO A 424 23.75 31.23 34.39
N LEU A 425 23.77 30.57 33.23
CA LEU A 425 23.36 29.17 33.10
C LEU A 425 24.52 28.17 33.27
N LYS A 426 25.77 28.64 33.33
CA LYS A 426 26.98 27.82 33.29
C LYS A 426 27.09 26.75 34.39
N ASP A 427 26.43 26.93 35.52
CA ASP A 427 26.51 26.05 36.70
C ASP A 427 25.19 25.27 36.93
N THR A 428 24.25 25.31 35.98
CA THR A 428 22.98 24.55 36.06
C THR A 428 23.18 23.07 35.73
N ASN A 429 22.32 22.20 36.28
CA ASN A 429 22.41 20.74 36.12
C ASN A 429 21.86 20.29 34.76
N ASN A 430 20.71 20.84 34.38
CA ASN A 430 19.98 20.59 33.14
C ASN A 430 19.61 21.93 32.50
N LEU A 431 19.42 21.95 31.18
CA LEU A 431 18.99 23.13 30.42
C LEU A 431 17.72 22.81 29.64
N ILE A 432 16.67 23.61 29.88
CA ILE A 432 15.47 23.67 29.06
C ILE A 432 15.63 24.79 28.04
N ILE A 433 15.48 24.47 26.75
CA ILE A 433 15.41 25.43 25.66
C ILE A 433 13.96 25.46 25.15
N ASP A 434 13.22 26.52 25.46
CA ASP A 434 11.81 26.62 25.13
C ASP A 434 11.60 27.32 23.79
N LEU A 435 11.14 26.55 22.79
CA LEU A 435 10.82 27.01 21.44
C LEU A 435 9.32 26.96 21.14
N ARG A 436 8.45 26.74 22.15
CA ARG A 436 6.99 26.66 21.97
C ARG A 436 6.36 27.95 21.43
N TYR A 437 7.09 29.06 21.46
CA TYR A 437 6.66 30.37 20.97
C TYR A 437 7.54 30.86 19.81
N ASN A 438 8.40 29.99 19.28
CA ASN A 438 9.41 30.37 18.29
C ASN A 438 8.83 30.37 16.89
N THR A 439 8.64 31.55 16.31
CA THR A 439 8.10 31.68 14.95
C THR A 439 9.20 31.71 13.87
N GLY A 440 10.39 31.16 14.13
CA GLY A 440 11.49 31.08 13.18
C GLY A 440 12.64 32.08 13.40
N GLY A 441 13.31 32.46 12.31
CA GLY A 441 14.47 33.35 12.36
C GLY A 441 15.51 33.05 11.28
N SER A 442 16.78 33.21 11.64
CA SER A 442 17.92 32.98 10.73
C SER A 442 18.77 31.78 11.16
N SER A 443 18.94 30.81 10.25
CA SER A 443 19.74 29.60 10.44
C SER A 443 21.22 29.90 10.75
N THR A 444 21.71 31.10 10.40
CA THR A 444 23.09 31.54 10.70
C THR A 444 23.44 31.50 12.19
N SER A 445 22.44 31.61 13.07
CA SER A 445 22.64 31.71 14.51
C SER A 445 22.62 30.35 15.21
N LEU A 446 22.22 29.29 14.49
CA LEU A 446 22.22 27.92 14.98
C LEU A 446 23.64 27.45 15.30
N ALA A 447 24.60 27.67 14.40
CA ALA A 447 25.99 27.28 14.60
C ALA A 447 26.60 27.87 15.87
N LEU A 448 26.26 29.13 16.18
CA LEU A 448 26.69 29.80 17.41
C LEU A 448 26.12 29.11 18.65
N ILE A 449 24.80 28.91 18.72
CA ILE A 449 24.14 28.30 19.89
C ILE A 449 24.58 26.85 20.07
N LEU A 450 24.66 26.08 18.99
CA LEU A 450 25.14 24.70 19.02
C LEU A 450 26.60 24.60 19.49
N SER A 451 27.43 25.59 19.17
CA SER A 451 28.81 25.65 19.68
C SER A 451 28.88 25.78 21.20
N TYR A 452 27.97 26.52 21.83
CA TYR A 452 27.88 26.60 23.30
C TYR A 452 27.42 25.28 23.94
N LEU A 453 26.66 24.47 23.21
CA LEU A 453 26.17 23.17 23.68
C LEU A 453 27.18 22.03 23.43
N HIS A 454 28.27 22.26 22.71
CA HIS A 454 29.25 21.22 22.37
C HIS A 454 30.64 21.52 22.95
N ASP A 455 31.52 20.53 22.86
CA ASP A 455 32.94 20.71 23.14
C ASP A 455 33.60 21.44 21.95
N THR A 456 34.21 22.59 22.23
CA THR A 456 34.83 23.46 21.22
C THR A 456 36.24 23.02 20.82
N SER A 457 36.81 22.02 21.51
CA SER A 457 38.13 21.47 21.17
C SER A 457 38.12 20.60 19.91
N LEU A 458 36.94 20.11 19.49
CA LEU A 458 36.75 19.29 18.31
C LEU A 458 35.99 20.08 17.24
N LYS A 459 36.59 20.22 16.06
CA LYS A 459 35.89 20.77 14.91
C LYS A 459 34.79 19.78 14.48
N ARG A 460 33.52 20.17 14.61
CA ARG A 460 32.35 19.38 14.20
C ARG A 460 31.54 20.15 13.18
N ASN A 461 31.16 19.50 12.07
CA ASN A 461 30.12 20.04 11.19
C ASN A 461 28.77 19.78 11.83
N PHE A 462 27.93 20.80 11.97
CA PHE A 462 26.58 20.64 12.51
C PHE A 462 25.58 20.35 11.40
N PHE A 463 25.65 21.10 10.31
CA PHE A 463 24.78 20.94 9.15
C PHE A 463 25.36 21.67 7.93
N THR A 464 24.79 21.37 6.78
CA THR A 464 25.13 21.98 5.50
C THR A 464 23.85 22.44 4.80
N ILE A 465 23.84 23.68 4.32
CA ILE A 465 22.76 24.23 3.51
C ILE A 465 23.24 24.32 2.07
N TYR A 466 22.52 23.68 1.15
CA TYR A 466 22.68 23.89 -0.28
C TYR A 466 21.52 24.73 -0.81
N ASP A 467 21.81 25.91 -1.37
CA ASP A 467 20.85 26.80 -2.01
C ASP A 467 20.99 26.70 -3.54
N GLN A 468 19.98 26.14 -4.19
CA GLN A 468 19.91 25.95 -5.64
C GLN A 468 19.83 27.27 -6.43
N ILE A 469 19.23 28.32 -5.84
CA ILE A 469 19.06 29.62 -6.51
C ILE A 469 20.39 30.36 -6.57
N GLN A 470 21.13 30.35 -5.47
CA GLN A 470 22.46 30.95 -5.37
C GLN A 470 23.56 30.03 -5.92
N ASN A 471 23.25 28.74 -6.05
CA ASN A 471 24.21 27.67 -6.35
C ASN A 471 25.39 27.68 -5.36
N THR A 472 25.08 27.79 -4.07
CA THR A 472 26.05 27.87 -2.98
C THR A 472 25.81 26.76 -1.97
N THR A 473 26.89 26.13 -1.53
CA THR A 473 26.90 25.21 -0.40
C THR A 473 27.57 25.92 0.77
N THR A 474 26.86 26.03 1.89
CA THR A 474 27.37 26.64 3.12
C THR A 474 27.42 25.60 4.23
N GLU A 475 28.62 25.28 4.70
CA GLU A 475 28.84 24.41 5.85
C GLU A 475 28.81 25.22 7.14
N TYR A 476 28.07 24.74 8.14
CA TYR A 476 27.93 25.36 9.45
C TYR A 476 28.64 24.51 10.50
N ASP A 477 29.89 24.89 10.79
CA ASP A 477 30.77 24.20 11.72
C ASP A 477 30.72 24.80 13.14
N SER A 478 31.20 24.02 14.11
CA SER A 478 31.52 24.48 15.46
C SER A 478 32.54 25.62 15.44
N LEU A 479 32.27 26.67 16.21
CA LEU A 479 33.16 27.82 16.33
C LEU A 479 34.37 27.48 17.23
N PRO A 480 35.62 27.72 16.78
CA PRO A 480 36.83 27.33 17.51
C PRO A 480 37.07 28.16 18.78
N HIS A 481 36.57 29.39 18.81
CA HIS A 481 36.63 30.30 19.94
C HIS A 481 35.25 30.93 20.12
N ILE A 482 34.69 30.79 21.31
CA ILE A 482 33.43 31.42 21.71
C ILE A 482 33.59 32.18 23.03
N ALA A 483 32.89 33.30 23.17
CA ALA A 483 32.97 34.17 24.33
C ALA A 483 32.24 33.57 25.54
N GLY A 484 32.90 33.55 26.69
CA GLY A 484 32.35 33.07 27.95
C GLY A 484 32.25 31.56 28.09
N PRO A 485 31.52 31.06 29.11
CA PRO A 485 31.49 29.65 29.44
C PRO A 485 30.64 28.86 28.45
N THR A 486 31.07 27.63 28.14
CA THR A 486 30.26 26.68 27.37
C THR A 486 29.34 25.90 28.31
N TYR A 487 28.18 25.47 27.82
CA TYR A 487 27.33 24.53 28.55
C TYR A 487 27.92 23.12 28.56
N GLY A 488 28.76 22.81 27.55
CA GLY A 488 29.45 21.53 27.40
C GLY A 488 28.53 20.42 26.91
N SER A 489 29.10 19.25 26.56
CA SER A 489 28.41 18.17 25.85
C SER A 489 27.72 17.13 26.75
N LYS A 490 27.99 17.13 28.07
CA LYS A 490 27.55 16.04 28.97
C LYS A 490 26.24 16.30 29.70
N ARG A 491 25.93 17.56 30.00
CA ARG A 491 24.73 17.94 30.75
C ARG A 491 23.46 17.80 29.92
N GLY A 492 22.34 17.48 30.58
CA GLY A 492 21.04 17.31 29.93
C GLY A 492 20.57 18.60 29.26
N VAL A 493 20.11 18.48 28.01
CA VAL A 493 19.50 19.55 27.24
C VAL A 493 18.15 19.04 26.75
N TYR A 494 17.09 19.78 27.05
CA TYR A 494 15.72 19.45 26.72
C TYR A 494 15.10 20.59 25.93
N VAL A 495 14.57 20.32 24.74
CA VAL A 495 14.01 21.34 23.85
C VAL A 495 12.50 21.21 23.82
N LEU A 496 11.80 22.29 24.14
CA LEU A 496 10.34 22.30 24.13
C LEU A 496 9.81 22.81 22.80
N THR A 497 8.84 22.10 22.24
CA THR A 497 8.25 22.38 20.93
C THR A 497 6.73 22.45 21.01
N SER A 498 6.12 23.21 20.10
CA SER A 498 4.67 23.29 19.91
C SER A 498 4.35 23.34 18.41
N TYR A 499 3.07 23.30 18.06
CA TYR A 499 2.64 23.61 16.69
C TYR A 499 3.13 24.98 16.20
N ASP A 500 3.36 25.97 17.07
CA ASP A 500 3.83 27.30 16.69
C ASP A 500 5.34 27.34 16.40
N THR A 501 6.09 26.30 16.78
CA THR A 501 7.52 26.19 16.45
C THR A 501 7.68 26.09 14.92
N ALA A 502 8.37 27.05 14.31
CA ALA A 502 8.48 27.16 12.85
C ALA A 502 9.91 27.47 12.36
N SER A 503 10.22 27.14 11.10
CA SER A 503 11.44 27.53 10.39
C SER A 503 12.71 27.20 11.18
N THR A 504 13.56 28.17 11.52
CA THR A 504 14.81 27.96 12.26
C THR A 504 14.61 27.33 13.64
N GLY A 505 13.45 27.51 14.28
CA GLY A 505 13.14 26.80 15.53
C GLY A 505 13.03 25.29 15.32
N GLU A 506 12.44 24.88 14.20
CA GLU A 506 12.35 23.48 13.80
C GLU A 506 13.72 22.94 13.41
N GLU A 507 14.52 23.71 12.63
CA GLU A 507 15.91 23.35 12.32
C GLU A 507 16.73 23.11 13.59
N PHE A 508 16.58 23.95 14.62
CA PHE A 508 17.28 23.75 15.89
C PHE A 508 16.83 22.47 16.61
N ALA A 509 15.52 22.23 16.73
CA ALA A 509 14.99 21.04 17.39
C ALA A 509 15.44 19.76 16.66
N TYR A 510 15.36 19.75 15.32
CA TYR A 510 15.85 18.67 14.47
C TYR A 510 17.33 18.39 14.69
N LEU A 511 18.17 19.44 14.71
CA LEU A 511 19.61 19.28 14.94
C LEU A 511 19.94 18.77 16.34
N ILE A 512 19.15 19.11 17.36
CA ILE A 512 19.36 18.58 18.71
C ILE A 512 19.16 17.06 18.75
N GLN A 513 18.19 16.53 17.99
CA GLN A 513 18.00 15.09 17.80
C GLN A 513 19.11 14.48 16.94
N SER A 514 19.39 15.04 15.75
CA SER A 514 20.36 14.47 14.79
C SER A 514 21.81 14.44 15.31
N LEU A 515 22.17 15.42 16.15
CA LEU A 515 23.48 15.50 16.80
C LEU A 515 23.58 14.65 18.07
N HIS A 516 22.47 14.02 18.48
CA HIS A 516 22.31 13.30 19.75
C HIS A 516 22.65 14.17 20.96
N ARG A 517 22.34 15.47 20.86
CA ARG A 517 22.73 16.43 21.90
C ARG A 517 21.70 16.51 23.01
N GLY A 518 20.42 16.33 22.73
CA GLY A 518 19.37 16.52 23.72
C GLY A 518 18.08 15.83 23.32
N THR A 519 17.05 16.10 24.10
CA THR A 519 15.72 15.48 23.96
C THR A 519 14.71 16.54 23.58
N VAL A 520 13.93 16.30 22.53
CA VAL A 520 12.84 17.19 22.10
C VAL A 520 11.53 16.71 22.71
N ILE A 521 10.77 17.62 23.32
CA ILE A 521 9.56 17.33 24.08
C ILE A 521 8.46 18.31 23.65
N GLY A 522 7.23 17.82 23.47
CA GLY A 522 6.06 18.66 23.18
C GLY A 522 5.27 18.21 21.97
N GLU A 523 4.73 19.16 21.21
CA GLU A 523 3.89 18.85 20.04
C GLU A 523 4.74 18.77 18.77
N ILE A 524 4.21 18.07 17.75
CA ILE A 524 4.77 18.11 16.40
C ILE A 524 4.76 19.56 15.91
N THR A 525 5.90 20.02 15.39
CA THR A 525 6.07 21.41 14.96
C THR A 525 5.31 21.75 13.67
N SER A 526 5.27 23.02 13.28
CA SER A 526 4.40 23.50 12.18
C SER A 526 4.68 22.88 10.80
N GLY A 527 5.91 22.42 10.55
CA GLY A 527 6.39 22.00 9.23
C GLY A 527 6.63 23.15 8.25
N ASN A 528 6.61 24.41 8.72
CA ASN A 528 6.77 25.60 7.89
C ASN A 528 8.25 25.97 7.73
N LEU A 529 8.94 25.23 6.86
CA LEU A 529 10.31 25.52 6.51
C LEU A 529 10.42 26.56 5.39
N MET A 530 11.40 27.45 5.50
CA MET A 530 11.75 28.42 4.45
C MET A 530 12.54 27.81 3.28
N HIS A 531 12.43 26.49 3.06
CA HIS A 531 13.22 25.77 2.07
C HIS A 531 12.58 25.69 0.69
N ALA A 532 11.35 26.19 0.54
CA ALA A 532 10.58 26.11 -0.69
C ALA A 532 9.98 27.46 -1.10
N LYS A 533 9.76 27.63 -2.40
CA LYS A 533 9.14 28.82 -3.00
C LYS A 533 7.92 28.43 -3.82
N SER A 534 6.86 29.22 -3.72
CA SER A 534 5.62 29.00 -4.47
C SER A 534 5.54 29.89 -5.70
N PHE A 535 5.08 29.33 -6.82
CA PHE A 535 4.92 30.01 -8.09
C PHE A 535 3.48 29.82 -8.60
N GLN A 536 2.73 30.93 -8.72
CA GLN A 536 1.39 30.90 -9.29
C GLN A 536 1.46 30.70 -10.81
N ILE A 537 0.61 29.82 -11.34
CA ILE A 537 0.52 29.58 -12.78
C ILE A 537 -0.47 30.57 -13.40
N GLU A 538 0.01 31.44 -14.29
CA GLU A 538 -0.83 32.47 -14.93
C GLU A 538 -2.04 31.89 -15.67
N GLY A 539 -3.23 32.41 -15.36
CA GLY A 539 -4.49 32.03 -16.00
C GLY A 539 -5.13 30.75 -15.45
N MET A 540 -4.60 30.21 -14.34
CA MET A 540 -5.13 29.04 -13.63
C MET A 540 -5.20 29.30 -12.12
N ALA A 541 -6.11 28.62 -11.43
CA ALA A 541 -6.16 28.59 -9.97
C ALA A 541 -5.22 27.50 -9.42
N ILE A 542 -3.99 27.42 -9.93
CA ILE A 542 -2.99 26.43 -9.54
C ILE A 542 -1.67 27.14 -9.22
N ALA A 543 -1.00 26.70 -8.16
CA ALA A 543 0.36 27.10 -7.82
C ALA A 543 1.25 25.87 -7.62
N ILE A 544 2.53 25.99 -7.97
CA ILE A 544 3.55 24.97 -7.65
C ILE A 544 4.48 25.49 -6.56
N THR A 545 4.67 24.71 -5.50
CA THR A 545 5.67 24.92 -4.46
C THR A 545 6.87 24.03 -4.76
N VAL A 546 8.06 24.63 -4.89
CA VAL A 546 9.30 23.94 -5.25
C VAL A 546 10.35 24.15 -4.17
N PRO A 547 10.92 23.08 -3.58
CA PRO A 547 12.06 23.20 -2.68
C PRO A 547 13.32 23.59 -3.45
N PHE A 548 13.96 24.66 -2.99
CA PHE A 548 15.20 25.19 -3.56
C PHE A 548 16.37 25.13 -2.57
N ILE A 549 16.11 24.77 -1.31
CA ILE A 549 17.12 24.53 -0.28
C ILE A 549 17.11 23.06 0.13
N ASN A 550 18.31 22.49 0.26
CA ASN A 550 18.55 21.25 0.98
C ASN A 550 19.25 21.56 2.30
N PHE A 551 18.62 21.13 3.39
CA PHE A 551 19.20 21.16 4.72
C PHE A 551 19.70 19.76 5.05
N VAL A 552 21.01 19.59 5.08
CA VAL A 552 21.68 18.31 5.30
C VAL A 552 22.28 18.30 6.70
N ASP A 553 21.93 17.32 7.51
CA ASP A 553 22.47 17.20 8.86
C ASP A 553 23.89 16.62 8.90
N ASN A 554 24.41 16.46 10.13
CA ASN A 554 25.72 15.89 10.42
C ASN A 554 25.87 14.41 10.02
N ASN A 555 24.78 13.70 9.72
CA ASN A 555 24.78 12.31 9.28
C ASN A 555 24.73 12.20 7.74
N GLY A 556 24.59 13.32 7.03
CA GLY A 556 24.44 13.36 5.58
C GLY A 556 22.99 13.19 5.12
N GLU A 557 22.04 13.16 6.05
CA GLU A 557 20.61 13.02 5.73
C GLU A 557 20.02 14.40 5.38
N CYS A 558 19.27 14.44 4.28
CA CYS A 558 18.59 15.67 3.87
C CYS A 558 17.21 15.72 4.52
N TRP A 559 16.99 16.73 5.36
CA TRP A 559 15.70 16.92 5.99
C TRP A 559 14.69 17.51 5.01
N LEU A 560 13.59 16.78 4.79
CA LEU A 560 12.51 17.16 3.87
C LEU A 560 11.36 17.90 4.57
N GLY A 561 11.52 18.26 5.85
CA GLY A 561 10.49 18.97 6.63
C GLY A 561 9.35 18.08 7.11
N GLY A 562 8.13 18.64 7.18
CA GLY A 562 6.95 17.95 7.69
C GLY A 562 6.71 18.10 9.20
N GLY A 563 7.52 18.95 9.86
CA GLY A 563 7.52 19.14 11.31
C GLY A 563 8.50 18.19 11.99
N VAL A 564 9.18 18.68 13.03
CA VAL A 564 9.97 17.85 13.94
C VAL A 564 9.01 17.06 14.79
N VAL A 565 9.23 15.75 14.85
CA VAL A 565 8.52 14.84 15.74
C VAL A 565 9.33 14.76 17.05
N PRO A 566 8.78 15.24 18.18
CA PRO A 566 9.47 15.17 19.47
C PRO A 566 9.78 13.74 19.90
N ASP A 567 10.86 13.56 20.67
CA ASP A 567 11.21 12.27 21.31
C ASP A 567 10.14 11.87 22.35
N ALA A 568 9.59 12.86 23.08
CA ALA A 568 8.41 12.70 23.92
C ALA A 568 7.28 13.61 23.43
N ILE A 569 6.27 13.01 22.79
CA ILE A 569 5.09 13.72 22.31
C ILE A 569 4.15 14.01 23.47
N GLY A 570 3.76 15.27 23.64
CA GLY A 570 2.83 15.71 24.67
C GLY A 570 2.27 17.10 24.38
N LEU A 571 1.30 17.55 25.17
CA LEU A 571 0.75 18.89 25.01
C LEU A 571 1.81 19.94 25.34
N ALA A 572 1.84 21.03 24.56
CA ALA A 572 2.84 22.08 24.75
C ALA A 572 2.80 22.67 26.17
N GLU A 573 1.63 22.73 26.81
CA GLU A 573 1.46 23.27 28.16
C GLU A 573 2.09 22.40 29.28
N GLU A 574 2.11 21.08 29.09
CA GLU A 574 2.65 20.09 30.03
C GLU A 574 4.15 19.82 29.82
N ALA A 575 4.72 20.31 28.71
CA ALA A 575 6.07 19.96 28.27
C ALA A 575 7.19 20.25 29.30
N VAL A 576 7.03 21.27 30.16
CA VAL A 576 8.00 21.57 31.23
C VAL A 576 7.94 20.52 32.35
N GLU A 577 6.75 20.03 32.68
CA GLU A 577 6.58 18.99 33.71
C GLU A 577 7.19 17.67 33.22
N HIS A 578 6.93 17.30 31.97
CA HIS A 578 7.53 16.13 31.33
C HIS A 578 9.07 16.17 31.30
N VAL A 579 9.70 17.36 31.19
CA VAL A 579 11.17 17.46 31.31
C VAL A 579 11.66 16.90 32.64
N TYR A 580 10.97 17.19 33.75
CA TYR A 580 11.43 16.74 35.06
C TYR A 580 11.32 15.22 35.20
N GLU A 581 10.25 14.62 34.68
CA GLU A 581 10.07 13.16 34.65
C GLU A 581 11.14 12.47 33.81
N ILE A 582 11.40 12.98 32.60
CA ILE A 582 12.40 12.43 31.68
C ILE A 582 13.81 12.66 32.22
N ALA A 583 14.08 13.82 32.85
CA ALA A 583 15.38 14.10 33.44
C ALA A 583 15.69 13.16 34.62
N ASP A 584 14.71 12.87 35.46
CA ASP A 584 14.83 11.87 36.54
C ASP A 584 15.10 10.46 35.96
N PHE A 585 14.34 10.07 34.93
CA PHE A 585 14.57 8.81 34.22
C PHE A 585 15.98 8.71 33.62
N HIS A 586 16.48 9.78 32.99
CA HIS A 586 17.82 9.83 32.41
C HIS A 586 18.95 9.69 33.44
N GLU A 587 18.74 10.07 34.71
CA GLU A 587 19.74 9.87 35.77
C GLU A 587 19.98 8.37 36.04
N GLY A 588 18.93 7.54 35.95
CA GLY A 588 19.00 6.08 36.13
C GLY A 588 19.44 5.29 34.89
N LEU A 589 19.41 5.92 33.71
CA LEU A 589 19.62 5.25 32.43
C LEU A 589 20.96 4.52 32.31
N LYS A 590 22.04 5.16 32.79
CA LYS A 590 23.38 4.57 32.74
C LYS A 590 23.44 3.24 33.51
N PHE A 591 22.83 3.22 34.70
CA PHE A 591 22.82 2.04 35.56
C PHE A 591 22.08 0.89 34.88
N LEU A 592 20.90 1.14 34.29
CA LEU A 592 20.15 0.11 33.56
C LEU A 592 20.92 -0.47 32.37
N ILE A 593 21.68 0.38 31.66
CA ILE A 593 22.53 -0.05 30.55
C ILE A 593 23.71 -0.91 31.06
N GLU A 594 24.36 -0.50 32.15
CA GLU A 594 25.43 -1.28 32.81
C GLU A 594 24.90 -2.66 33.25
N GLU A 595 23.77 -2.71 33.96
CA GLU A 595 23.13 -3.97 34.41
C GLU A 595 22.76 -4.87 33.24
N THR A 596 22.26 -4.30 32.13
CA THR A 596 21.96 -5.07 30.91
C THR A 596 23.23 -5.73 30.36
N GLY A 597 24.35 -5.00 30.32
CA GLY A 597 25.66 -5.53 29.92
C GLY A 597 26.15 -6.64 30.84
N GLU A 598 26.04 -6.47 32.16
CA GLU A 598 26.45 -7.47 33.15
C GLU A 598 25.64 -8.77 33.04
N LEU A 599 24.32 -8.67 32.82
CA LEU A 599 23.45 -9.82 32.60
C LEU A 599 23.86 -10.61 31.35
N LEU A 600 24.22 -9.92 30.26
CA LEU A 600 24.71 -10.57 29.05
C LEU A 600 26.04 -11.28 29.29
N GLU A 601 27.01 -10.63 29.93
CA GLU A 601 28.33 -11.22 30.19
C GLU A 601 28.24 -12.50 31.04
N LYS A 602 27.27 -12.52 31.97
CA LYS A 602 26.99 -13.64 32.87
C LYS A 602 26.21 -14.76 32.20
N HIS A 603 25.13 -14.44 31.47
CA HIS A 603 24.14 -15.43 31.04
C HIS A 603 24.19 -15.76 29.55
N TYR A 604 24.67 -14.86 28.68
CA TYR A 604 24.65 -15.08 27.23
C TYR A 604 25.70 -16.11 26.81
N THR A 605 25.32 -17.02 25.91
CA THR A 605 26.18 -18.17 25.62
C THR A 605 27.49 -17.78 24.92
N SER A 606 27.47 -16.78 24.05
CA SER A 606 28.69 -16.25 23.42
C SER A 606 29.30 -15.14 24.25
N HIS A 607 30.30 -15.48 25.06
CA HIS A 607 30.92 -14.53 25.99
C HIS A 607 31.65 -13.37 25.27
N ASP A 608 32.33 -13.64 24.15
CA ASP A 608 33.02 -12.59 23.38
C ASP A 608 32.03 -11.58 22.79
N VAL A 609 30.88 -12.06 22.30
CA VAL A 609 29.81 -11.20 21.78
C VAL A 609 29.13 -10.44 22.92
N ALA A 610 28.95 -11.04 24.09
CA ALA A 610 28.43 -10.35 25.27
C ALA A 610 29.31 -9.17 25.69
N LEU A 611 30.64 -9.38 25.76
CA LEU A 611 31.62 -8.33 26.07
C LEU A 611 31.63 -7.22 25.01
N MET A 612 31.40 -7.57 23.75
CA MET A 612 31.28 -6.59 22.67
C MET A 612 30.00 -5.78 22.82
N ALA A 613 28.84 -6.43 23.00
CA ALA A 613 27.55 -5.78 23.20
C ALA A 613 27.57 -4.83 24.41
N SER A 614 28.06 -5.29 25.56
CA SER A 614 28.24 -4.48 26.78
C SER A 614 29.02 -3.18 26.51
N LYS A 615 30.15 -3.29 25.79
CA LYS A 615 30.96 -2.12 25.40
C LYS A 615 30.25 -1.19 24.41
N VAL A 616 29.54 -1.75 23.43
CA VAL A 616 28.80 -0.97 22.42
C VAL A 616 27.68 -0.18 23.08
N LEU A 617 26.92 -0.80 23.98
CA LEU A 617 25.85 -0.10 24.73
C LEU A 617 26.40 1.10 25.51
N LEU A 618 27.52 0.91 26.23
CA LEU A 618 28.17 2.00 26.97
C LEU A 618 28.75 3.08 26.06
N SER A 619 29.29 2.73 24.90
CA SER A 619 29.77 3.71 23.91
C SER A 619 28.61 4.54 23.36
N LYS A 620 27.53 3.87 22.93
CA LYS A 620 26.32 4.53 22.42
C LYS A 620 25.70 5.46 23.46
N TRP A 621 25.65 5.06 24.73
CA TRP A 621 25.24 5.94 25.83
C TRP A 621 26.17 7.16 25.97
N ALA A 622 27.48 6.96 25.98
CA ALA A 622 28.47 8.04 26.13
C ALA A 622 28.45 9.04 24.96
N GLU A 623 28.12 8.57 23.76
CA GLU A 623 27.94 9.36 22.54
C GLU A 623 26.59 10.09 22.48
N GLY A 624 25.66 9.78 23.41
CA GLY A 624 24.36 10.44 23.53
C GLY A 624 23.23 9.77 22.76
N LEU A 625 23.43 8.60 22.14
CA LEU A 625 22.37 7.93 21.35
C LEU A 625 21.15 7.49 22.18
N TYR A 626 21.27 7.51 23.51
CA TYR A 626 20.17 7.23 24.44
C TYR A 626 19.42 8.50 24.90
N ARG A 627 19.73 9.68 24.37
CA ARG A 627 19.05 10.95 24.75
C ARG A 627 17.60 11.02 24.28
N SER A 628 17.23 10.29 23.25
CA SER A 628 15.85 10.21 22.75
C SER A 628 15.00 9.18 23.52
N VAL A 629 15.59 8.45 24.48
CA VAL A 629 14.89 7.43 25.25
C VAL A 629 14.22 8.07 26.45
N VAL A 630 12.90 8.21 26.40
CA VAL A 630 12.12 9.02 27.34
C VAL A 630 11.36 8.20 28.40
N ASP A 631 11.31 6.88 28.24
CA ASP A 631 10.62 5.96 29.14
C ASP A 631 11.17 4.51 29.04
N PHE A 632 10.60 3.59 29.82
CA PHE A 632 11.00 2.18 29.82
C PHE A 632 10.69 1.45 28.50
N GLU A 633 9.63 1.83 27.79
CA GLU A 633 9.25 1.18 26.53
C GLU A 633 10.23 1.52 25.41
N SER A 634 10.54 2.81 25.26
CA SER A 634 11.58 3.29 24.34
C SER A 634 12.96 2.75 24.70
N LEU A 635 13.27 2.56 25.99
CA LEU A 635 14.53 1.95 26.43
C LEU A 635 14.60 0.47 26.04
N ALA A 636 13.54 -0.29 26.29
CA ALA A 636 13.47 -1.70 25.93
C ALA A 636 13.63 -1.89 24.42
N SER A 637 12.99 -1.03 23.62
CA SER A 637 13.12 -1.02 22.16
C SER A 637 14.55 -0.71 21.71
N GLN A 638 15.17 0.37 22.24
CA GLN A 638 16.53 0.76 21.88
C GLN A 638 17.57 -0.29 22.27
N LEU A 639 17.49 -0.82 23.50
CA LEU A 639 18.37 -1.92 23.94
C LEU A 639 18.20 -3.14 23.06
N THR A 640 16.96 -3.52 22.71
CA THR A 640 16.70 -4.66 21.82
C THR A 640 17.36 -4.46 20.47
N ALA A 641 17.19 -3.29 19.84
CA ALA A 641 17.79 -2.99 18.55
C ALA A 641 19.32 -3.08 18.61
N ASP A 642 19.94 -2.44 19.60
CA ASP A 642 21.40 -2.42 19.76
C ASP A 642 21.98 -3.82 20.04
N LEU A 643 21.28 -4.63 20.85
CA LEU A 643 21.69 -6.00 21.16
C LEU A 643 21.59 -6.90 19.94
N GLN A 644 20.51 -6.82 19.18
CA GLN A 644 20.32 -7.62 17.97
C GLN A 644 21.30 -7.21 16.87
N GLU A 645 21.52 -5.90 16.68
CA GLU A 645 22.50 -5.38 15.72
C GLU A 645 23.91 -5.87 16.04
N THR A 646 24.32 -5.80 17.30
CA THR A 646 25.69 -6.17 17.72
C THR A 646 25.91 -7.68 17.71
N SER A 647 24.90 -8.46 18.10
CA SER A 647 25.03 -9.91 18.25
C SER A 647 24.65 -10.72 17.01
N GLY A 648 23.77 -10.19 16.16
CA GLY A 648 23.08 -10.93 15.11
C GLY A 648 22.07 -11.97 15.62
N ASP A 649 21.78 -12.00 16.93
CA ASP A 649 20.86 -12.95 17.56
C ASP A 649 19.52 -12.29 17.89
N HIS A 650 18.52 -12.52 17.02
CA HIS A 650 17.17 -11.97 17.17
C HIS A 650 16.41 -12.46 18.41
N ARG A 651 16.96 -13.45 19.14
CA ARG A 651 16.36 -13.93 20.40
C ARG A 651 16.74 -13.04 21.58
N LEU A 652 17.82 -12.27 21.46
CA LEU A 652 18.16 -11.22 22.42
C LEU A 652 17.18 -10.07 22.27
N HIS A 653 16.42 -9.82 23.32
CA HIS A 653 15.53 -8.67 23.40
C HIS A 653 15.28 -8.28 24.85
N VAL A 654 14.97 -7.01 25.04
CA VAL A 654 14.55 -6.42 26.31
C VAL A 654 13.07 -6.07 26.18
N PHE A 655 12.31 -6.34 27.21
CA PHE A 655 10.88 -6.05 27.25
C PHE A 655 10.47 -5.51 28.62
N HIS A 656 9.39 -4.73 28.63
CA HIS A 656 8.75 -4.22 29.82
C HIS A 656 7.67 -5.21 30.31
N CYS A 657 7.64 -5.51 31.60
CA CYS A 657 6.62 -6.40 32.18
C CYS A 657 6.30 -6.01 33.64
N ASP A 658 5.03 -5.66 33.92
CA ASP A 658 4.57 -5.26 35.26
C ASP A 658 4.46 -6.42 36.26
N VAL A 659 4.46 -7.67 35.76
CA VAL A 659 4.37 -8.89 36.55
C VAL A 659 5.57 -9.76 36.25
N GLU A 660 6.19 -10.35 37.26
CA GLU A 660 7.34 -11.25 37.06
C GLU A 660 6.97 -12.36 36.06
N PRO A 661 7.73 -12.53 34.95
CA PRO A 661 7.42 -13.54 33.96
C PRO A 661 7.41 -14.93 34.57
N GLU A 662 6.33 -15.69 34.37
CA GLU A 662 6.25 -17.08 34.86
C GLU A 662 7.43 -17.90 34.32
N SER A 663 8.18 -18.54 35.22
CA SER A 663 9.26 -19.43 34.81
C SER A 663 8.66 -20.72 34.24
N LEU A 664 9.14 -21.19 33.09
CA LEU A 664 8.75 -22.48 32.49
C LEU A 664 9.12 -23.72 33.36
N HIS A 665 9.69 -23.52 34.55
CA HIS A 665 10.02 -24.57 35.50
C HIS A 665 8.85 -25.01 36.41
N ASP A 666 7.65 -24.46 36.23
CA ASP A 666 6.47 -24.99 36.91
C ASP A 666 6.19 -26.44 36.50
N VAL A 667 5.90 -27.27 37.51
CA VAL A 667 5.65 -28.71 37.34
C VAL A 667 4.51 -28.89 36.32
N PRO A 668 4.74 -29.59 35.19
CA PRO A 668 3.71 -29.78 34.18
C PRO A 668 2.47 -30.42 34.81
N LYS A 669 1.30 -29.79 34.66
CA LYS A 669 0.04 -30.41 35.06
C LYS A 669 -0.19 -31.67 34.24
N ILE A 670 -0.13 -32.83 34.91
CA ILE A 670 -0.38 -34.12 34.28
C ILE A 670 -1.87 -34.20 33.93
N PRO A 671 -2.25 -34.36 32.65
CA PRO A 671 -3.65 -34.42 32.25
C PRO A 671 -4.35 -35.66 32.83
N THR A 672 -5.62 -35.52 33.17
CA THR A 672 -6.50 -36.64 33.56
C THR A 672 -6.81 -37.54 32.36
N ALA A 673 -7.22 -38.79 32.62
CA ALA A 673 -7.42 -39.79 31.56
C ALA A 673 -8.46 -39.38 30.49
N GLU A 674 -9.45 -38.56 30.85
CA GLU A 674 -10.45 -38.00 29.92
C GLU A 674 -9.86 -36.87 29.06
N GLU A 675 -9.08 -35.97 29.67
CA GLU A 675 -8.38 -34.88 28.97
C GLU A 675 -7.36 -35.41 27.96
N VAL A 676 -6.69 -36.53 28.24
CA VAL A 676 -5.70 -37.15 27.34
C VAL A 676 -6.30 -37.49 25.96
N GLY A 677 -7.52 -38.02 25.90
CA GLY A 677 -8.18 -38.34 24.64
C GLY A 677 -8.42 -37.08 23.78
N HIS A 678 -8.91 -36.02 24.41
CA HIS A 678 -9.16 -34.73 23.77
C HIS A 678 -7.87 -34.04 23.31
N ILE A 679 -6.81 -34.11 24.13
CA ILE A 679 -5.49 -33.57 23.80
C ILE A 679 -4.88 -34.30 22.61
N ILE A 680 -5.00 -35.64 22.56
CA ILE A 680 -4.49 -36.42 21.41
C ILE A 680 -5.25 -36.05 20.13
N ASP A 681 -6.57 -35.96 20.17
CA ASP A 681 -7.38 -35.59 18.99
C ASP A 681 -7.14 -34.15 18.52
N ALA A 682 -6.87 -33.22 19.45
CA ALA A 682 -6.58 -31.83 19.14
C ALA A 682 -5.15 -31.61 18.61
N LEU A 683 -4.16 -32.30 19.20
CA LEU A 683 -2.75 -32.08 18.88
C LEU A 683 -2.24 -32.96 17.74
N PHE A 684 -2.78 -34.17 17.55
CA PHE A 684 -2.28 -35.11 16.55
C PHE A 684 -3.27 -35.27 15.39
N LYS A 685 -2.78 -35.10 14.15
CA LYS A 685 -3.48 -35.53 12.94
C LYS A 685 -2.75 -36.72 12.33
N ILE A 686 -3.49 -37.78 12.03
CA ILE A 686 -2.93 -39.04 11.56
C ILE A 686 -3.71 -39.53 10.36
N GLU A 687 -2.99 -39.96 9.33
CA GLU A 687 -3.59 -40.45 8.10
C GLU A 687 -2.74 -41.58 7.52
N LEU A 688 -3.39 -42.56 6.90
CA LEU A 688 -2.72 -43.57 6.09
C LEU A 688 -2.87 -43.18 4.62
N LEU A 689 -1.79 -42.69 4.02
CA LEU A 689 -1.76 -42.22 2.65
C LEU A 689 -1.58 -43.39 1.66
N PRO A 690 -1.93 -43.19 0.37
CA PRO A 690 -1.73 -44.20 -0.67
C PRO A 690 -0.29 -44.73 -0.72
N GLY A 691 -0.14 -46.03 -0.97
CA GLY A 691 1.17 -46.69 -1.01
C GLY A 691 1.73 -47.07 0.36
N ASN A 692 0.86 -47.29 1.35
CA ASN A 692 1.21 -47.67 2.73
C ASN A 692 2.17 -46.66 3.39
N VAL A 693 1.87 -45.37 3.23
CA VAL A 693 2.66 -44.27 3.79
C VAL A 693 1.92 -43.71 5.00
N GLY A 694 2.56 -43.76 6.17
CA GLY A 694 2.02 -43.11 7.37
C GLY A 694 2.21 -41.60 7.28
N TYR A 695 1.23 -40.85 7.75
CA TYR A 695 1.33 -39.41 7.97
C TYR A 695 0.96 -39.09 9.41
N VAL A 696 1.83 -38.35 10.10
CA VAL A 696 1.59 -37.84 11.46
C VAL A 696 1.96 -36.37 11.52
N ARG A 697 1.04 -35.54 12.01
CA ARG A 697 1.27 -34.12 12.33
C ARG A 697 1.02 -33.92 13.80
N PHE A 698 1.89 -33.15 14.45
CA PHE A 698 1.60 -32.64 15.78
C PHE A 698 2.09 -31.21 15.93
N ASN A 699 1.28 -30.37 16.57
CA ASN A 699 1.46 -28.92 16.53
C ASN A 699 2.26 -28.35 17.71
N MET A 700 2.62 -29.16 18.72
CA MET A 700 3.37 -28.71 19.89
C MET A 700 4.22 -29.85 20.46
N MET A 701 5.34 -29.51 21.10
CA MET A 701 6.19 -30.44 21.88
C MET A 701 5.79 -30.45 23.35
N ALA A 702 5.37 -31.61 23.84
CA ALA A 702 4.96 -31.81 25.24
C ALA A 702 6.14 -32.21 26.13
N ASP A 703 6.02 -31.97 27.44
CA ASP A 703 7.00 -32.43 28.42
C ASP A 703 7.08 -33.97 28.48
N VAL A 704 8.27 -34.51 28.78
CA VAL A 704 8.52 -35.96 28.84
C VAL A 704 7.63 -36.69 29.84
N GLU A 705 7.29 -36.09 30.98
CA GLU A 705 6.43 -36.73 31.98
C GLU A 705 4.98 -36.79 31.49
N VAL A 706 4.53 -35.77 30.76
CA VAL A 706 3.23 -35.78 30.06
C VAL A 706 3.23 -36.88 28.99
N VAL A 707 4.26 -36.96 28.15
CA VAL A 707 4.38 -38.00 27.11
C VAL A 707 4.39 -39.42 27.72
N LYS A 708 5.07 -39.63 28.85
CA LYS A 708 5.08 -40.91 29.57
C LYS A 708 3.71 -41.27 30.13
N ALA A 709 3.01 -40.30 30.72
CA ALA A 709 1.66 -40.48 31.29
C ALA A 709 0.65 -40.91 30.21
N ILE A 710 0.66 -40.23 29.06
CA ILE A 710 -0.26 -40.53 27.94
C ILE A 710 0.19 -41.69 27.06
N GLY A 711 1.40 -42.22 27.30
CA GLY A 711 2.06 -43.22 26.47
C GLY A 711 1.20 -44.43 26.07
N PRO A 712 0.43 -45.08 26.98
CA PRO A 712 -0.44 -46.19 26.59
C PRO A 712 -1.50 -45.81 25.55
N GLN A 713 -2.11 -44.62 25.71
CA GLN A 713 -3.11 -44.11 24.78
C GLN A 713 -2.47 -43.67 23.47
N LEU A 714 -1.32 -43.00 23.52
CA LEU A 714 -0.56 -42.60 22.33
C LEU A 714 -0.16 -43.82 21.49
N ILE A 715 0.30 -44.90 22.12
CA ILE A 715 0.61 -46.15 21.41
C ILE A 715 -0.63 -46.74 20.75
N LYS A 716 -1.75 -46.80 21.49
CA LYS A 716 -3.00 -47.40 21.00
C LYS A 716 -3.61 -46.58 19.87
N LEU A 717 -3.76 -45.26 20.04
CA LEU A 717 -4.53 -44.38 19.15
C LEU A 717 -3.71 -43.85 17.98
N VAL A 718 -2.39 -43.68 18.17
CA VAL A 718 -1.49 -43.09 17.19
C VAL A 718 -0.54 -44.12 16.61
N TRP A 719 0.35 -44.64 17.46
CA TRP A 719 1.52 -45.39 16.98
C TRP A 719 1.16 -46.73 16.31
N SER A 720 0.18 -47.46 16.85
CA SER A 720 -0.25 -48.75 16.31
C SER A 720 -0.74 -48.67 14.86
N LYS A 721 -1.26 -47.51 14.44
CA LYS A 721 -1.78 -47.27 13.09
C LYS A 721 -0.69 -47.00 12.05
N ILE A 722 0.48 -46.51 12.48
CA ILE A 722 1.55 -46.08 11.58
C ILE A 722 2.81 -46.94 11.68
N VAL A 723 3.04 -47.70 12.75
CA VAL A 723 4.33 -48.40 12.93
C VAL A 723 4.66 -49.43 11.84
N ASN A 724 3.63 -49.99 11.20
CA ASN A 724 3.77 -51.00 10.15
C ASN A 724 3.79 -50.42 8.72
N THR A 725 3.79 -49.10 8.54
CA THR A 725 3.89 -48.47 7.22
C THR A 725 5.27 -48.65 6.59
N ASP A 726 5.37 -48.48 5.26
CA ASP A 726 6.64 -48.62 4.53
C ASP A 726 7.48 -47.34 4.59
N ALA A 727 6.81 -46.19 4.66
CA ALA A 727 7.43 -44.87 4.87
C ALA A 727 6.55 -44.03 5.80
N LEU A 728 7.17 -43.08 6.53
CA LEU A 728 6.47 -42.17 7.43
C LEU A 728 6.80 -40.71 7.09
N ILE A 729 5.76 -39.88 6.99
CA ILE A 729 5.86 -38.42 6.91
C ILE A 729 5.49 -37.83 8.28
N ILE A 730 6.40 -37.09 8.87
CA ILE A 730 6.20 -36.31 10.09
C ILE A 730 6.06 -34.83 9.69
N ASP A 731 4.90 -34.24 9.93
CA ASP A 731 4.61 -32.87 9.52
C ASP A 731 4.82 -31.89 10.70
N MET A 732 5.90 -31.11 10.62
CA MET A 732 6.31 -30.13 11.63
C MET A 732 6.05 -28.69 11.18
N ARG A 733 5.42 -28.47 10.01
CA ARG A 733 5.17 -27.15 9.41
C ARG A 733 4.34 -26.19 10.28
N TYR A 734 3.69 -26.69 11.32
CA TYR A 734 2.82 -25.91 12.20
C TYR A 734 3.27 -25.98 13.67
N ASN A 735 4.45 -26.54 13.93
CA ASN A 735 4.93 -26.81 15.28
C ASN A 735 5.96 -25.77 15.72
N THR A 736 5.53 -24.82 16.55
CA THR A 736 6.38 -23.74 17.08
C THR A 736 7.30 -24.19 18.22
N GLY A 737 7.21 -25.46 18.65
CA GLY A 737 8.02 -26.05 19.70
C GLY A 737 7.25 -26.29 20.99
N GLY A 738 7.88 -26.05 22.14
CA GLY A 738 7.39 -26.41 23.47
C GLY A 738 8.53 -26.97 24.33
N TYR A 739 8.26 -27.99 25.14
CA TYR A 739 9.26 -28.60 26.01
C TYR A 739 10.23 -29.49 25.22
N SER A 740 11.53 -29.34 25.49
CA SER A 740 12.58 -30.12 24.82
C SER A 740 12.85 -31.49 25.46
N THR A 741 12.32 -31.72 26.67
CA THR A 741 12.57 -32.92 27.47
C THR A 741 12.11 -34.21 26.79
N ALA A 742 11.07 -34.16 25.95
CA ALA A 742 10.54 -35.33 25.25
C ALA A 742 11.33 -35.75 24.00
N ILE A 743 12.22 -34.90 23.48
CA ILE A 743 12.95 -35.15 22.22
C ILE A 743 13.73 -36.48 22.26
N PRO A 744 14.57 -36.79 23.27
CA PRO A 744 15.27 -38.07 23.32
C PRO A 744 14.32 -39.29 23.31
N LEU A 745 13.16 -39.18 23.96
CA LEU A 745 12.14 -40.23 23.95
C LEU A 745 11.52 -40.41 22.54
N LEU A 746 11.19 -39.32 21.85
CA LEU A 746 10.61 -39.35 20.51
C LEU A 746 11.60 -39.90 19.47
N CYS A 747 12.85 -39.41 19.49
CA CYS A 747 13.92 -39.90 18.61
C CYS A 747 14.16 -41.41 18.79
N THR A 748 14.02 -41.93 20.00
CA THR A 748 14.23 -43.36 20.32
C THR A 748 13.37 -44.29 19.45
N TYR A 749 12.15 -43.91 19.06
CA TYR A 749 11.32 -44.75 18.19
C TYR A 749 11.91 -45.01 16.80
N PHE A 750 12.82 -44.16 16.34
CA PHE A 750 13.34 -44.19 14.98
C PHE A 750 14.73 -44.84 14.86
N PHE A 751 15.39 -45.18 15.98
CA PHE A 751 16.70 -45.85 15.97
C PHE A 751 16.61 -47.25 16.56
N ASP A 752 17.58 -48.10 16.23
CA ASP A 752 17.72 -49.43 16.83
C ASP A 752 18.04 -49.32 18.33
N ALA A 753 17.74 -50.38 19.09
CA ALA A 753 17.89 -50.35 20.56
C ALA A 753 19.36 -50.27 21.00
N GLN A 754 20.29 -50.75 20.17
CA GLN A 754 21.73 -50.66 20.38
C GLN A 754 22.45 -50.51 19.03
N PRO A 755 23.55 -49.73 18.96
CA PRO A 755 24.07 -48.85 20.03
C PRO A 755 23.19 -47.62 20.23
N LEU A 756 23.17 -47.08 21.46
CA LEU A 756 22.52 -45.79 21.73
C LEU A 756 23.16 -44.70 20.85
N ARG A 757 22.32 -43.82 20.29
CA ARG A 757 22.77 -42.71 19.46
C ARG A 757 22.88 -41.43 20.28
N HIS A 758 23.99 -40.74 20.14
CA HIS A 758 24.15 -39.37 20.62
C HIS A 758 23.37 -38.44 19.69
N LEU A 759 22.36 -37.76 20.23
CA LEU A 759 21.48 -36.88 19.47
C LEU A 759 22.13 -35.50 19.31
N TYR A 760 22.51 -34.91 20.44
CA TYR A 760 23.18 -33.60 20.54
C TYR A 760 23.71 -33.41 21.96
N THR A 761 24.57 -32.41 22.15
CA THR A 761 25.04 -31.98 23.46
C THR A 761 24.49 -30.59 23.77
N VAL A 762 24.00 -30.35 24.98
CA VAL A 762 23.59 -29.02 25.44
C VAL A 762 24.66 -28.46 26.36
N PHE A 763 25.16 -27.27 26.05
CA PHE A 763 25.97 -26.47 26.95
C PHE A 763 25.11 -25.35 27.55
N ASP A 764 25.02 -25.29 28.86
CA ASP A 764 24.32 -24.26 29.61
C ASP A 764 25.33 -23.30 30.24
N ARG A 765 25.29 -22.04 29.82
CA ARG A 765 26.22 -21.01 30.29
C ARG A 765 26.00 -20.65 31.75
N THR A 766 24.75 -20.62 32.20
CA THR A 766 24.38 -20.16 33.55
C THR A 766 24.87 -21.15 34.61
N THR A 767 24.82 -22.45 34.32
CA THR A 767 25.29 -23.52 35.21
C THR A 767 26.70 -24.00 34.87
N THR A 768 27.26 -23.58 33.72
CA THR A 768 28.50 -24.12 33.14
C THR A 768 28.49 -25.65 32.96
N THR A 769 27.32 -26.23 32.75
CA THR A 769 27.15 -27.68 32.59
C THR A 769 27.07 -28.08 31.13
N THR A 770 27.61 -29.25 30.81
CA THR A 770 27.51 -29.88 29.50
C THR A 770 26.78 -31.20 29.66
N THR A 771 25.66 -31.37 28.94
CA THR A 771 24.83 -32.58 29.01
C THR A 771 24.73 -33.23 27.65
N GLU A 772 25.21 -34.46 27.53
CA GLU A 772 25.02 -35.29 26.34
C GLU A 772 23.60 -35.87 26.32
N VAL A 773 22.86 -35.61 25.25
CA VAL A 773 21.49 -36.12 25.06
C VAL A 773 21.53 -37.33 24.17
N MET A 774 21.16 -38.49 24.74
CA MET A 774 21.23 -39.80 24.08
C MET A 774 19.82 -40.36 23.82
N THR A 775 19.69 -41.26 22.85
CA THR A 775 18.50 -42.13 22.74
C THR A 775 18.40 -43.05 23.96
N LEU A 776 17.18 -43.50 24.28
CA LEU A 776 16.90 -44.38 25.42
C LEU A 776 17.00 -45.87 25.05
N PRO A 777 17.42 -46.75 25.98
CA PRO A 777 17.55 -48.18 25.72
C PRO A 777 16.19 -48.88 25.53
N GLN A 778 15.16 -48.41 26.23
CA GLN A 778 13.81 -48.99 26.18
C GLN A 778 12.77 -47.91 25.88
N VAL A 779 11.74 -48.32 25.15
CA VAL A 779 10.59 -47.49 24.82
C VAL A 779 9.33 -48.34 24.88
N ARG A 780 8.17 -47.73 25.18
CA ARG A 780 6.89 -48.43 25.21
C ARG A 780 6.43 -48.68 23.77
N GLY A 781 6.02 -49.91 23.45
CA GLY A 781 5.58 -50.29 22.11
C GLY A 781 6.73 -50.57 21.13
N PRO A 782 6.41 -50.99 19.89
CA PRO A 782 7.41 -51.32 18.88
C PRO A 782 8.17 -50.09 18.38
N ARG A 783 9.46 -50.23 18.08
CA ARG A 783 10.22 -49.18 17.36
C ARG A 783 9.82 -49.18 15.88
N TYR A 784 9.86 -48.01 15.22
CA TYR A 784 9.68 -47.93 13.76
C TYR A 784 10.86 -48.58 13.02
N GLY A 785 12.03 -48.58 13.68
CA GLY A 785 13.27 -49.20 13.18
C GLY A 785 14.06 -48.27 12.27
N SER A 786 15.32 -48.63 12.02
CA SER A 786 16.26 -47.84 11.20
C SER A 786 16.13 -48.07 9.68
N SER A 787 15.47 -49.16 9.27
CA SER A 787 15.40 -49.59 7.86
C SER A 787 14.30 -48.91 7.03
N LYS A 788 13.31 -48.28 7.69
CA LYS A 788 12.17 -47.62 7.03
C LYS A 788 12.40 -46.13 6.81
N ASP A 789 11.96 -45.62 5.67
CA ASP A 789 12.13 -44.21 5.32
C ASP A 789 11.29 -43.28 6.21
N VAL A 790 11.90 -42.18 6.64
CA VAL A 790 11.24 -41.10 7.39
C VAL A 790 11.49 -39.77 6.69
N PHE A 791 10.43 -39.00 6.52
CA PHE A 791 10.44 -37.66 5.95
C PHE A 791 9.89 -36.67 6.98
N ILE A 792 10.49 -35.49 7.09
CA ILE A 792 10.01 -34.42 7.97
C ILE A 792 9.68 -33.19 7.14
N LEU A 793 8.49 -32.63 7.31
CA LEU A 793 8.06 -31.41 6.64
C LEU A 793 8.28 -30.19 7.54
N THR A 794 8.90 -29.14 7.02
CA THR A 794 9.24 -27.91 7.77
C THR A 794 8.68 -26.65 7.11
N SER A 795 8.47 -25.62 7.92
CA SER A 795 8.16 -24.25 7.49
C SER A 795 8.94 -23.25 8.35
N GLN A 796 8.83 -21.96 8.03
CA GLN A 796 9.33 -20.87 8.88
C GLN A 796 8.69 -20.83 10.29
N MET A 797 7.59 -21.54 10.53
CA MET A 797 6.97 -21.67 11.85
C MET A 797 7.56 -22.82 12.69
N THR A 798 8.32 -23.73 12.09
CA THR A 798 8.95 -24.82 12.83
C THR A 798 10.03 -24.24 13.74
N GLY A 799 9.88 -24.33 15.07
CA GLY A 799 10.77 -23.63 16.01
C GLY A 799 11.09 -24.40 17.30
N SER A 800 12.06 -23.92 18.08
CA SER A 800 12.39 -24.43 19.42
C SER A 800 12.60 -25.95 19.45
N ALA A 801 11.92 -26.68 20.34
CA ALA A 801 12.04 -28.13 20.47
C ALA A 801 11.72 -28.90 19.17
N ALA A 802 10.85 -28.37 18.29
CA ALA A 802 10.57 -28.97 16.99
C ALA A 802 11.74 -28.87 16.01
N GLU A 803 12.46 -27.75 16.05
CA GLU A 803 13.69 -27.55 15.29
C GLU A 803 14.78 -28.52 15.75
N VAL A 804 14.97 -28.65 17.07
CA VAL A 804 15.95 -29.57 17.68
C VAL A 804 15.68 -31.03 17.27
N PHE A 805 14.41 -31.46 17.30
CA PHE A 805 14.03 -32.79 16.83
C PHE A 805 14.36 -32.98 15.34
N THR A 806 13.96 -32.02 14.50
CA THR A 806 14.19 -32.03 13.04
C THR A 806 15.69 -32.09 12.73
N ARG A 807 16.49 -31.28 13.42
CA ARG A 807 17.93 -31.20 13.25
C ARG A 807 18.64 -32.47 13.70
N SER A 808 18.25 -33.04 14.85
CA SER A 808 18.78 -34.32 15.34
C SER A 808 18.56 -35.42 14.31
N MET A 809 17.37 -35.49 13.72
CA MET A 809 17.02 -36.48 12.70
C MET A 809 17.75 -36.24 11.36
N LYS A 810 18.06 -34.97 11.04
CA LYS A 810 18.87 -34.59 9.88
C LYS A 810 20.34 -34.95 10.07
N ASP A 811 20.99 -34.48 11.13
CA ASP A 811 22.43 -34.66 11.40
C ASP A 811 22.77 -36.15 11.48
N LEU A 812 21.91 -36.96 12.08
CA LEU A 812 22.07 -38.43 12.17
C LEU A 812 21.69 -39.18 10.88
N ASN A 813 21.40 -38.47 9.78
CA ASN A 813 20.95 -39.02 8.51
C ASN A 813 19.74 -39.96 8.65
N ARG A 814 18.85 -39.70 9.62
CA ARG A 814 17.68 -40.55 9.88
C ARG A 814 16.48 -40.14 9.04
N ALA A 815 16.30 -38.85 8.78
CA ALA A 815 15.16 -38.36 8.01
C ALA A 815 15.55 -37.44 6.84
N THR A 816 14.78 -37.49 5.76
CA THR A 816 14.84 -36.51 4.68
C THR A 816 13.94 -35.32 5.03
N ILE A 817 14.52 -34.13 5.13
CA ILE A 817 13.84 -32.88 5.51
C ILE A 817 13.40 -32.14 4.24
N ILE A 818 12.13 -31.72 4.16
CA ILE A 818 11.52 -31.11 2.97
C ILE A 818 10.68 -29.91 3.39
N GLY A 819 10.86 -28.76 2.75
CA GLY A 819 10.07 -27.56 3.04
C GLY A 819 10.89 -26.30 3.00
N GLU A 820 10.57 -25.36 3.88
CA GLU A 820 11.32 -24.11 4.07
C GLU A 820 12.33 -24.27 5.22
N PRO A 821 13.32 -23.37 5.34
CA PRO A 821 14.12 -23.23 6.54
C PRO A 821 13.23 -23.04 7.78
N THR A 822 13.69 -23.57 8.91
CA THR A 822 13.01 -23.41 10.21
C THR A 822 13.35 -22.07 10.85
N MET A 823 12.66 -21.70 11.93
CA MET A 823 12.67 -20.35 12.52
C MET A 823 14.02 -19.88 13.08
N GLY A 824 14.91 -20.80 13.51
CA GLY A 824 16.26 -20.44 13.98
C GLY A 824 16.45 -20.29 15.50
N GLY A 825 15.48 -20.72 16.31
CA GLY A 825 15.60 -20.69 17.77
C GLY A 825 15.81 -22.07 18.36
N SER A 826 17.06 -22.49 18.58
CA SER A 826 17.36 -23.91 18.87
C SER A 826 17.46 -24.31 20.35
N LEU A 827 16.92 -23.53 21.31
CA LEU A 827 16.51 -23.87 22.69
C LEU A 827 16.44 -22.60 23.57
N SER A 828 16.04 -22.76 24.84
CA SER A 828 15.49 -21.73 25.75
C SER A 828 16.34 -20.49 25.96
N SER A 829 15.66 -19.35 26.12
CA SER A 829 16.19 -18.13 26.74
C SER A 829 15.76 -18.08 28.21
N GLY A 830 16.63 -17.56 29.07
CA GLY A 830 16.26 -17.15 30.42
C GLY A 830 15.78 -15.71 30.41
N ASN A 831 14.76 -15.39 31.20
CA ASN A 831 14.33 -14.02 31.43
C ASN A 831 14.98 -13.52 32.72
N TYR A 832 15.71 -12.40 32.64
CA TYR A 832 16.44 -11.82 33.76
C TYR A 832 16.01 -10.37 33.96
N GLN A 833 15.64 -10.01 35.18
CA GLN A 833 15.28 -8.64 35.52
C GLN A 833 16.51 -7.74 35.46
N ILE A 834 16.39 -6.55 34.87
CA ILE A 834 17.46 -5.56 34.75
C ILE A 834 17.40 -4.63 35.96
N GLY A 835 18.34 -4.77 36.88
CA GLY A 835 18.33 -4.07 38.17
C GLY A 835 17.02 -4.26 38.94
N ASP A 836 16.64 -3.26 39.75
CA ASP A 836 15.35 -3.21 40.44
C ASP A 836 14.28 -2.47 39.59
N SER A 837 14.18 -2.81 38.30
CA SER A 837 13.26 -2.15 37.35
C SER A 837 12.17 -3.08 36.79
N VAL A 838 11.23 -2.52 36.04
CA VAL A 838 10.18 -3.24 35.30
C VAL A 838 10.67 -3.84 33.97
N LEU A 839 11.98 -3.77 33.70
CA LEU A 839 12.59 -4.30 32.49
C LEU A 839 13.17 -5.69 32.69
N TYR A 840 13.00 -6.54 31.67
CA TYR A 840 13.55 -7.90 31.61
C TYR A 840 14.31 -8.11 30.31
N ALA A 841 15.46 -8.76 30.39
CA ALA A 841 16.22 -9.25 29.25
C ALA A 841 15.96 -10.74 29.03
N SER A 842 15.47 -11.10 27.84
CA SER A 842 15.45 -12.49 27.37
C SER A 842 16.80 -12.83 26.76
N ILE A 843 17.57 -13.65 27.46
CA ILE A 843 18.95 -13.99 27.10
C ILE A 843 19.06 -15.49 26.77
N PRO A 844 19.41 -15.85 25.52
CA PRO A 844 19.77 -17.23 25.17
C PRO A 844 21.00 -17.67 25.96
N ASN A 845 20.80 -18.60 26.90
CA ASN A 845 21.85 -19.07 27.80
C ASN A 845 22.31 -20.51 27.48
N GLN A 846 21.66 -21.17 26.53
CA GLN A 846 21.99 -22.52 26.10
C GLN A 846 22.41 -22.56 24.63
N VAL A 847 23.46 -23.33 24.34
CA VAL A 847 23.87 -23.69 22.98
C VAL A 847 23.83 -25.20 22.82
N VAL A 848 23.43 -25.61 21.62
CA VAL A 848 23.38 -27.01 21.23
C VAL A 848 24.53 -27.32 20.28
N LEU A 849 25.29 -28.36 20.60
CA LEU A 849 26.37 -28.89 19.78
C LEU A 849 25.89 -30.13 19.03
N SER A 850 26.18 -30.15 17.73
CA SER A 850 25.91 -31.31 16.88
C SER A 850 26.71 -32.52 17.37
N ALA A 851 26.03 -33.64 17.62
CA ALA A 851 26.66 -34.90 17.98
C ALA A 851 27.62 -35.45 16.91
N ILE A 852 27.48 -35.01 15.66
CA ILE A 852 28.30 -35.48 14.53
C ILE A 852 29.49 -34.57 14.28
N THR A 853 29.28 -33.26 14.26
CA THR A 853 30.33 -32.31 13.88
C THR A 853 31.04 -31.68 15.07
N GLY A 854 30.46 -31.79 16.29
CA GLY A 854 30.93 -31.08 17.49
C GLY A 854 30.76 -29.57 17.42
N LYS A 855 30.19 -29.04 16.33
CA LYS A 855 29.99 -27.60 16.12
C LYS A 855 28.66 -27.14 16.69
N GLU A 856 28.63 -25.88 17.09
CA GLU A 856 27.42 -25.17 17.48
C GLU A 856 26.40 -25.15 16.35
N TRP A 857 25.16 -25.37 16.71
CA TRP A 857 24.04 -25.25 15.80
C TRP A 857 23.78 -23.78 15.46
N SER A 858 23.82 -23.46 14.16
CA SER A 858 23.46 -22.13 13.65
C SER A 858 22.06 -21.70 14.11
N ILE A 859 21.94 -20.41 14.44
CA ILE A 859 20.73 -19.66 14.77
C ILE A 859 19.87 -19.28 13.55
N LEU A 860 20.27 -19.68 12.34
CA LEU A 860 19.52 -19.41 11.09
C LEU A 860 18.52 -20.52 10.74
N GLY A 861 18.35 -21.50 11.64
CA GLY A 861 17.43 -22.63 11.45
C GLY A 861 18.05 -23.80 10.67
N VAL A 862 17.23 -24.82 10.46
CA VAL A 862 17.56 -26.06 9.77
C VAL A 862 17.22 -25.92 8.30
N GLU A 863 18.27 -25.84 7.48
CA GLU A 863 18.11 -25.93 6.03
C GLU A 863 17.55 -27.30 5.62
N PRO A 864 16.46 -27.36 4.83
CA PRO A 864 15.90 -28.62 4.36
C PRO A 864 16.82 -29.28 3.32
N HIS A 865 16.72 -30.60 3.17
CA HIS A 865 17.44 -31.31 2.10
C HIS A 865 16.83 -31.03 0.73
N VAL A 866 15.51 -30.75 0.70
CA VAL A 866 14.76 -30.39 -0.50
C VAL A 866 13.94 -29.14 -0.19
N ILE A 867 14.34 -28.03 -0.79
CA ILE A 867 13.64 -26.75 -0.65
C ILE A 867 12.30 -26.83 -1.39
N ALA A 868 11.22 -26.52 -0.69
CA ALA A 868 9.87 -26.42 -1.24
C ALA A 868 9.06 -25.43 -0.40
N GLN A 869 8.12 -24.71 -1.01
CA GLN A 869 7.17 -23.90 -0.25
C GLN A 869 6.40 -24.78 0.74
N ALA A 870 6.09 -24.26 1.93
CA ALA A 870 5.47 -25.06 3.00
C ALA A 870 4.21 -25.77 2.51
N ASN A 871 3.38 -25.14 1.68
CA ASN A 871 2.15 -25.73 1.11
C ASN A 871 2.41 -26.92 0.18
N ASP A 872 3.55 -26.93 -0.53
CA ASP A 872 3.91 -27.97 -1.50
C ASP A 872 4.71 -29.13 -0.90
N ALA A 873 5.27 -28.95 0.29
CA ALA A 873 6.21 -29.89 0.93
C ALA A 873 5.64 -31.32 1.04
N LEU A 874 4.34 -31.48 1.35
CA LEU A 874 3.68 -32.78 1.42
C LEU A 874 3.64 -33.48 0.05
N THR A 875 3.27 -32.75 -1.00
CA THR A 875 3.24 -33.26 -2.38
C THR A 875 4.63 -33.68 -2.85
N VAL A 876 5.65 -32.90 -2.51
CA VAL A 876 7.04 -33.22 -2.82
C VAL A 876 7.49 -34.49 -2.11
N ALA A 877 7.16 -34.65 -0.82
CA ALA A 877 7.47 -35.86 -0.07
C ALA A 877 6.80 -37.10 -0.67
N GLN A 878 5.51 -37.03 -1.03
CA GLN A 878 4.80 -38.14 -1.67
C GLN A 878 5.43 -38.56 -3.01
N ARG A 879 5.87 -37.60 -3.83
CA ARG A 879 6.57 -37.87 -5.10
C ARG A 879 7.90 -38.59 -4.87
N LEU A 880 8.69 -38.15 -3.88
CA LEU A 880 9.97 -38.78 -3.54
C LEU A 880 9.79 -40.20 -3.01
N ILE A 881 8.77 -40.42 -2.18
CA ILE A 881 8.43 -41.76 -1.66
C ILE A 881 8.04 -42.69 -2.82
N ALA A 882 7.13 -42.25 -3.70
CA ALA A 882 6.71 -43.03 -4.86
C ALA A 882 7.90 -43.40 -5.76
N ALA A 883 8.83 -42.47 -5.99
CA ALA A 883 10.04 -42.72 -6.76
C ALA A 883 10.98 -43.75 -6.08
N ARG A 884 11.12 -43.72 -4.75
CA ARG A 884 11.90 -44.72 -3.98
C ARG A 884 11.25 -46.10 -4.03
N HIS A 885 9.93 -46.18 -3.89
CA HIS A 885 9.18 -47.44 -3.99
C HIS A 885 9.32 -48.08 -5.38
N LEU A 886 9.25 -47.28 -6.45
CA LEU A 886 9.48 -47.75 -7.82
C LEU A 886 10.90 -48.29 -8.03
N LYS A 887 11.93 -47.63 -7.48
CA LYS A 887 13.32 -48.14 -7.54
C LYS A 887 13.48 -49.47 -6.80
N ARG A 888 12.92 -49.59 -5.59
CA ARG A 888 12.94 -50.86 -4.82
C ARG A 888 12.21 -51.99 -5.54
N ALA A 889 11.09 -51.69 -6.20
CA ALA A 889 10.35 -52.67 -7.00
C ALA A 889 11.10 -53.14 -8.26
N GLN A 890 12.06 -52.34 -8.76
CA GLN A 890 12.90 -52.65 -9.92
C GLN A 890 14.24 -53.34 -9.57
N GLY A 891 14.51 -53.63 -8.29
CA GLY A 891 15.69 -54.39 -7.85
C GLY A 891 17.04 -53.66 -8.04
N LYS A 892 17.04 -52.32 -8.03
CA LYS A 892 18.26 -51.48 -8.09
C LYS A 892 18.53 -50.74 -6.79
#